data_AF-A0A940DL60-F1
#
_entry.id   AF-A0A940DL60-F1
#
_cell.length_a   1.000
_cell.length_b   1.000
_cell.length_c   1.000
_cell.angle_alpha   90.00
_cell.angle_beta   90.00
_cell.angle_gamma   90.00
#
_symmetry.space_group_name_H-M   'P 1'
#
loop_
_entity.id
_entity.type
_entity.pdbx_description
1 polymer ?
#
loop_
_entity_poly.entity_id
_entity_poly.type
_entity_poly.pdbx_seq_one_letter_code
_entity_poly.pdbx_strand_id
1 'polypeptide(L)'
;MGAAEKDFGFIRDIEPYSVKMMLSEMARNPQATWLDGRQGQLKWNYTTGLELLSFLDVAERYDLGYAEDYVREWADTMATEEGKVYKYRKEACNVDHICPARIYFRLYEDTGDKKYRRVLRNIRGQLDAQPRTEDGIFWHKQIYPHQVWLDGLYMAQPFYAEYTKKFSPKSERDSLYHDIAGHFKGAAKHTYDPATGLFRHAWDESRSMFWADTLTGQSAHAWGRACGWYALALTETLDYFPEKHPDRNELIRQFRYLMETVRKYADPQTGMWYQVLDSPGREGNYLEATASAMFTYAALKGVRMGYLDGDAWRGYSRDTYLKFIDTFVRENSDGTISLTSCCSVAGLGGKQMRSGTYEYYLSEPVIDNDCKGAGPFIWASLEYEAACNIDFNFLEDGRYVDNGKPVDADFELIPAFEGAEGGGINTAGGRGGKEYVVTSLEDTDEEGTLRHAVRAEGPRIVTFAVSGDIHLKSTLKIENPYITILGQTAPGEGITIRDHGVYIGTDEVIIRYLRFRMGSAAKDENDALGARHNKNIIIDHCSISWATDENASFYANSNSTIQWCIISEALNSSVHHKGQHGYGGIWGGRNVTFHHNVIAHNNSRNPRFDHPAVYEGSDLLFRRGTVEFVNNIVYNWGMKAIYGGEEGWFNVTGNLFRPGPGTRTLDGKYLQIYTSESTSTVPGAFHIRDNVYDVSAVRDGNYLGKKPDADKIAGNAAEYESVSASAPFPCREPVHAAPIMEEYGKILESAGASLFRDATDTRIVHEIRTGTVTFSGSVTGIPGIIDSENDIATEI
;
A
#
# COMPACT_ATOMS: atom_id res chain seq x y z
N MET A 1 -35.42 -30.18 -9.27
CA MET A 1 -34.40 -29.11 -9.40
C MET A 1 -34.41 -28.34 -8.09
N GLY A 2 -33.39 -28.51 -7.24
CA GLY A 2 -33.37 -27.87 -5.93
C GLY A 2 -31.96 -27.88 -5.35
N ALA A 3 -31.42 -26.68 -5.16
CA ALA A 3 -30.23 -26.27 -4.39
C ALA A 3 -29.10 -27.31 -4.26
N ALA A 4 -28.08 -27.17 -5.13
CA ALA A 4 -26.79 -27.82 -4.92
C ALA A 4 -26.11 -27.24 -3.67
N GLU A 5 -25.60 -28.13 -2.83
CA GLU A 5 -24.72 -27.86 -1.70
C GLU A 5 -23.54 -26.99 -2.15
N LYS A 6 -23.39 -25.80 -1.55
CA LYS A 6 -22.14 -25.05 -1.61
C LYS A 6 -21.22 -25.64 -0.55
N ASP A 7 -20.37 -26.56 -0.98
CA ASP A 7 -19.22 -27.03 -0.22
C ASP A 7 -18.21 -25.87 -0.14
N PHE A 8 -18.04 -25.29 1.05
CA PHE A 8 -17.11 -24.17 1.34
C PHE A 8 -15.77 -24.69 1.88
N GLY A 9 -15.26 -25.78 1.31
CA GLY A 9 -14.06 -26.49 1.77
C GLY A 9 -12.73 -25.74 1.59
N PHE A 10 -12.51 -24.60 2.27
CA PHE A 10 -11.18 -24.03 2.50
C PHE A 10 -10.93 -23.92 3.99
N ILE A 11 -9.85 -24.55 4.47
CA ILE A 11 -8.68 -23.94 5.13
C ILE A 11 -7.59 -25.03 5.17
N ARG A 12 -6.34 -24.73 4.76
CA ARG A 12 -5.03 -25.30 5.21
C ARG A 12 -3.95 -25.03 4.15
N ASP A 13 -2.84 -24.31 4.39
CA ASP A 13 -2.07 -24.10 5.62
C ASP A 13 -1.35 -22.74 5.62
N ILE A 14 -1.72 -21.89 6.59
CA ILE A 14 -1.25 -20.50 6.89
C ILE A 14 -1.96 -19.38 6.11
N GLU A 15 -3.23 -19.12 6.46
CA GLU A 15 -3.96 -17.92 6.03
C GLU A 15 -3.73 -16.75 7.01
N PRO A 16 -3.51 -15.51 6.54
CA PRO A 16 -3.54 -14.32 7.39
C PRO A 16 -4.89 -14.21 8.12
N TYR A 17 -4.88 -13.76 9.37
CA TYR A 17 -6.09 -13.70 10.20
C TYR A 17 -7.15 -12.75 9.65
N SER A 18 -6.74 -11.72 8.91
CA SER A 18 -7.66 -10.82 8.20
C SER A 18 -8.51 -11.57 7.17
N VAL A 19 -7.86 -12.38 6.33
CA VAL A 19 -8.49 -13.27 5.34
C VAL A 19 -9.31 -14.35 6.04
N LYS A 20 -8.73 -15.01 7.05
CA LYS A 20 -9.38 -16.10 7.79
C LYS A 20 -10.69 -15.65 8.45
N MET A 21 -10.71 -14.46 9.06
CA MET A 21 -11.93 -13.92 9.67
C MET A 21 -12.96 -13.52 8.60
N MET A 22 -12.54 -12.82 7.54
CA MET A 22 -13.43 -12.45 6.45
C MET A 22 -14.12 -13.68 5.83
N LEU A 23 -13.35 -14.71 5.49
CA LEU A 23 -13.88 -15.96 4.94
C LEU A 23 -14.79 -16.68 5.93
N SER A 24 -14.44 -16.69 7.21
CA SER A 24 -15.29 -17.26 8.26
C SER A 24 -16.64 -16.53 8.37
N GLU A 25 -16.65 -15.21 8.22
CA GLU A 25 -17.87 -14.39 8.21
C GLU A 25 -18.69 -14.59 6.94
N MET A 26 -18.06 -14.67 5.76
CA MET A 26 -18.75 -14.98 4.51
C MET A 26 -19.34 -16.40 4.51
N ALA A 27 -18.67 -17.37 5.13
CA ALA A 27 -19.19 -18.73 5.29
C ALA A 27 -20.40 -18.77 6.23
N ARG A 28 -20.36 -18.05 7.36
CA ARG A 28 -21.48 -17.89 8.29
C ARG A 28 -22.64 -17.09 7.68
N ASN A 29 -22.31 -16.12 6.84
CA ASN A 29 -23.24 -15.18 6.23
C ASN A 29 -23.06 -15.18 4.70
N PRO A 30 -23.62 -16.14 3.96
CA PRO A 30 -23.50 -16.19 2.49
C PRO A 30 -24.01 -14.96 1.74
N GLN A 31 -24.77 -14.08 2.41
CA GLN A 31 -25.13 -12.76 1.92
C GLN A 31 -24.75 -11.71 2.97
N ALA A 32 -24.12 -10.63 2.54
CA ALA A 32 -23.74 -9.50 3.37
C ALA A 32 -24.92 -8.89 4.17
N THR A 33 -26.14 -9.05 3.68
CA THR A 33 -27.36 -8.59 4.37
C THR A 33 -27.62 -9.35 5.69
N TRP A 34 -26.94 -10.48 5.93
CA TRP A 34 -27.11 -11.33 7.10
C TRP A 34 -26.12 -11.05 8.23
N LEU A 35 -25.01 -10.35 7.95
CA LEU A 35 -23.88 -10.12 8.88
C LEU A 35 -24.31 -9.64 10.28
N ASP A 36 -25.27 -8.72 10.38
CA ASP A 36 -25.76 -8.19 11.67
C ASP A 36 -26.82 -9.10 12.35
N GLY A 37 -26.76 -10.42 12.12
CA GLY A 37 -27.62 -11.43 12.75
C GLY A 37 -29.09 -11.40 12.30
N ARG A 38 -29.38 -10.90 11.09
CA ARG A 38 -30.75 -10.66 10.58
C ARG A 38 -31.02 -11.33 9.24
N GLN A 39 -30.88 -12.65 9.22
CA GLN A 39 -31.18 -13.44 8.03
C GLN A 39 -32.57 -13.11 7.45
N GLY A 40 -32.61 -12.82 6.14
CA GLY A 40 -33.84 -12.49 5.41
C GLY A 40 -34.41 -11.08 5.65
N GLN A 41 -33.72 -10.19 6.37
CA GLN A 41 -34.17 -8.81 6.57
C GLN A 41 -33.14 -7.77 6.12
N LEU A 42 -33.54 -6.89 5.21
CA LEU A 42 -32.74 -5.72 4.85
C LEU A 42 -32.70 -4.72 6.01
N LYS A 43 -31.50 -4.23 6.33
CA LYS A 43 -31.27 -3.19 7.33
C LYS A 43 -30.06 -2.35 6.94
N TRP A 44 -30.27 -1.04 6.84
CA TRP A 44 -29.18 -0.06 6.78
C TRP A 44 -28.61 0.13 8.19
N ASN A 45 -27.45 -0.45 8.48
CA ASN A 45 -26.84 -0.41 9.82
C ASN A 45 -25.33 -0.22 9.75
N TYR A 46 -24.77 0.51 10.72
CA TYR A 46 -23.34 0.81 10.76
C TYR A 46 -22.48 -0.43 10.97
N THR A 47 -23.00 -1.44 11.66
CA THR A 47 -22.28 -2.68 11.98
C THR A 47 -21.90 -3.44 10.71
N THR A 48 -22.85 -3.62 9.79
CA THR A 48 -22.60 -4.21 8.47
C THR A 48 -21.67 -3.34 7.64
N GLY A 49 -21.88 -2.03 7.60
CA GLY A 49 -21.03 -1.13 6.82
C GLY A 49 -19.58 -1.06 7.29
N LEU A 50 -19.35 -1.13 8.61
CA LEU A 50 -18.03 -1.21 9.23
C LEU A 50 -17.27 -2.47 8.78
N GLU A 51 -17.91 -3.63 8.91
CA GLU A 51 -17.28 -4.90 8.58
C GLU A 51 -17.05 -5.04 7.07
N LEU A 52 -18.01 -4.63 6.24
CA LEU A 52 -17.82 -4.59 4.79
C LEU A 52 -16.73 -3.62 4.36
N LEU A 53 -16.51 -2.53 5.10
CA LEU A 53 -15.37 -1.64 4.84
C LEU A 53 -14.04 -2.37 5.08
N SER A 54 -13.96 -3.17 6.16
CA SER A 54 -12.77 -4.01 6.39
C SER A 54 -12.58 -5.10 5.33
N PHE A 55 -13.66 -5.62 4.73
CA PHE A 55 -13.56 -6.58 3.63
C PHE A 55 -13.00 -5.94 2.36
N LEU A 56 -13.35 -4.68 2.07
CA LEU A 56 -12.74 -3.94 0.97
C LEU A 56 -11.23 -3.75 1.18
N ASP A 57 -10.78 -3.50 2.41
CA ASP A 57 -9.36 -3.37 2.70
C ASP A 57 -8.61 -4.72 2.59
N VAL A 58 -9.26 -5.83 2.97
CA VAL A 58 -8.73 -7.19 2.71
C VAL A 58 -8.65 -7.45 1.22
N ALA A 59 -9.69 -7.09 0.46
CA ALA A 59 -9.73 -7.23 -0.98
C ALA A 59 -8.61 -6.44 -1.68
N GLU A 60 -8.41 -5.18 -1.29
CA GLU A 60 -7.33 -4.34 -1.82
C GLU A 60 -5.94 -4.90 -1.46
N ARG A 61 -5.75 -5.36 -0.21
CA ARG A 61 -4.47 -5.91 0.21
C ARG A 61 -4.15 -7.22 -0.51
N TYR A 62 -5.11 -8.11 -0.71
CA TYR A 62 -4.84 -9.47 -1.19
C TYR A 62 -5.33 -9.74 -2.61
N ASP A 63 -5.85 -8.74 -3.30
CA ASP A 63 -6.39 -8.84 -4.66
C ASP A 63 -7.54 -9.86 -4.77
N LEU A 64 -8.51 -9.76 -3.85
CA LEU A 64 -9.61 -10.72 -3.70
C LEU A 64 -10.91 -10.14 -4.26
N GLY A 65 -11.06 -10.17 -5.60
CA GLY A 65 -12.21 -9.57 -6.30
C GLY A 65 -13.59 -10.07 -5.82
N TYR A 66 -13.68 -11.30 -5.32
CA TYR A 66 -14.93 -11.85 -4.78
C TYR A 66 -15.40 -11.18 -3.48
N ALA A 67 -14.46 -10.66 -2.69
CA ALA A 67 -14.80 -9.89 -1.50
C ALA A 67 -15.36 -8.52 -1.91
N GLU A 68 -14.82 -7.91 -2.98
CA GLU A 68 -15.41 -6.70 -3.56
C GLU A 68 -16.82 -6.96 -4.09
N ASP A 69 -17.04 -8.07 -4.80
CA ASP A 69 -18.35 -8.45 -5.31
C ASP A 69 -19.37 -8.68 -4.19
N TYR A 70 -18.96 -9.33 -3.10
CA TYR A 70 -19.78 -9.54 -1.90
C TYR A 70 -20.21 -8.20 -1.27
N VAL A 71 -19.31 -7.21 -1.21
CA VAL A 71 -19.61 -5.86 -0.72
C VAL A 71 -20.51 -5.10 -1.71
N ARG A 72 -20.25 -5.22 -3.01
CA ARG A 72 -21.01 -4.54 -4.08
C ARG A 72 -22.45 -5.04 -4.13
N GLU A 73 -22.68 -6.34 -3.98
CA GLU A 73 -24.03 -6.92 -3.89
C GLU A 73 -24.85 -6.28 -2.76
N TRP A 74 -24.23 -6.06 -1.59
CA TRP A 74 -24.88 -5.36 -0.49
C TRP A 74 -25.21 -3.91 -0.83
N ALA A 75 -24.24 -3.18 -1.38
CA ALA A 75 -24.41 -1.77 -1.72
C ALA A 75 -25.53 -1.58 -2.75
N ASP A 76 -25.56 -2.42 -3.78
CA ASP A 76 -26.56 -2.37 -4.84
C ASP A 76 -27.95 -2.79 -4.36
N THR A 77 -28.02 -3.69 -3.38
CA THR A 77 -29.28 -4.05 -2.71
C THR A 77 -29.81 -2.92 -1.83
N MET A 78 -28.94 -2.17 -1.17
CA MET A 78 -29.33 -1.14 -0.20
C MET A 78 -29.70 0.20 -0.83
N ALA A 79 -29.27 0.49 -2.06
CA ALA A 79 -29.50 1.78 -2.70
C ALA A 79 -30.03 1.67 -4.14
N THR A 80 -31.02 2.50 -4.46
CA THR A 80 -31.54 2.61 -5.83
C THR A 80 -30.60 3.39 -6.74
N GLU A 81 -30.85 3.35 -8.04
CA GLU A 81 -30.11 4.15 -9.03
C GLU A 81 -30.10 5.65 -8.70
N GLU A 82 -31.19 6.20 -8.17
CA GLU A 82 -31.27 7.62 -7.80
C GLU A 82 -30.49 7.97 -6.51
N GLY A 83 -29.86 6.99 -5.86
CA GLY A 83 -29.15 7.15 -4.59
C GLY A 83 -30.06 7.18 -3.37
N LYS A 84 -31.28 6.62 -3.47
CA LYS A 84 -32.17 6.46 -2.31
C LYS A 84 -31.80 5.19 -1.55
N VAL A 85 -31.50 5.35 -0.27
CA VAL A 85 -31.07 4.25 0.61
C VAL A 85 -32.27 3.63 1.32
N TYR A 86 -32.30 2.30 1.39
CA TYR A 86 -33.37 1.52 1.99
C TYR A 86 -33.66 1.95 3.44
N LYS A 87 -34.90 2.39 3.70
CA LYS A 87 -35.40 2.86 5.01
C LYS A 87 -34.60 3.98 5.70
N TYR A 88 -33.61 4.57 5.01
CA TYR A 88 -32.93 5.77 5.48
C TYR A 88 -33.88 6.97 5.42
N ARG A 89 -33.90 7.77 6.49
CA ARG A 89 -34.69 8.99 6.61
C ARG A 89 -33.81 10.09 7.19
N LYS A 90 -33.61 11.15 6.42
CA LYS A 90 -32.76 12.29 6.80
C LYS A 90 -33.26 12.96 8.08
N GLU A 91 -34.58 13.03 8.27
CA GLU A 91 -35.25 13.69 9.40
C GLU A 91 -35.06 12.93 10.73
N ALA A 92 -34.61 11.67 10.67
CA ALA A 92 -34.23 10.94 11.87
C ALA A 92 -32.94 11.48 12.50
N CYS A 93 -32.14 12.24 11.72
CA CYS A 93 -30.83 12.77 12.09
C CYS A 93 -30.03 11.78 12.93
N ASN A 94 -29.95 10.52 12.46
CA ASN A 94 -29.30 9.43 13.17
C ASN A 94 -27.88 9.29 12.65
N VAL A 95 -26.87 9.61 13.47
CA VAL A 95 -25.46 9.53 13.01
C VAL A 95 -25.06 8.10 12.66
N ASP A 96 -25.67 7.08 13.25
CA ASP A 96 -25.41 5.66 12.91
C ASP A 96 -25.74 5.33 11.44
N HIS A 97 -26.60 6.13 10.79
CA HIS A 97 -26.93 5.92 9.37
C HIS A 97 -25.90 6.54 8.42
N ILE A 98 -24.88 7.23 8.93
CA ILE A 98 -23.83 7.85 8.12
C ILE A 98 -22.72 6.84 7.81
N CYS A 99 -22.22 6.13 8.83
CA CYS A 99 -21.13 5.16 8.74
C CYS A 99 -21.25 4.13 7.58
N PRO A 100 -22.41 3.48 7.33
CA PRO A 100 -22.49 2.47 6.28
C PRO A 100 -22.31 3.03 4.86
N ALA A 101 -22.39 4.36 4.69
CA ALA A 101 -22.12 4.99 3.42
C ALA A 101 -20.63 5.04 3.06
N ARG A 102 -19.72 4.77 4.00
CA ARG A 102 -18.26 4.86 3.75
C ARG A 102 -17.79 3.92 2.64
N ILE A 103 -18.34 2.71 2.53
CA ILE A 103 -17.99 1.77 1.45
C ILE A 103 -18.23 2.36 0.05
N TYR A 104 -19.17 3.30 -0.09
CA TYR A 104 -19.53 3.89 -1.38
C TYR A 104 -18.48 4.86 -1.92
N PHE A 105 -17.55 5.35 -1.10
CA PHE A 105 -16.40 6.12 -1.60
C PHE A 105 -15.52 5.25 -2.48
N ARG A 106 -15.13 4.09 -1.95
CA ARG A 106 -14.29 3.11 -2.66
C ARG A 106 -14.99 2.58 -3.90
N LEU A 107 -16.24 2.12 -3.77
CA LEU A 107 -17.03 1.65 -4.93
C LEU A 107 -17.16 2.72 -6.03
N TYR A 108 -17.29 4.01 -5.68
CA TYR A 108 -17.31 5.09 -6.67
C TYR A 108 -15.95 5.31 -7.34
N GLU A 109 -14.86 5.22 -6.59
CA GLU A 109 -13.50 5.35 -7.13
C GLU A 109 -13.15 4.22 -8.09
N ASP A 110 -13.51 3.00 -7.73
CA ASP A 110 -13.15 1.83 -8.53
C ASP A 110 -13.99 1.73 -9.82
N THR A 111 -15.26 2.15 -9.78
CA THR A 111 -16.21 1.95 -10.90
C THR A 111 -16.55 3.21 -11.69
N GLY A 112 -16.38 4.39 -11.10
CA GLY A 112 -16.91 5.65 -11.63
C GLY A 112 -18.45 5.74 -11.64
N ASP A 113 -19.18 4.77 -11.07
CA ASP A 113 -20.65 4.76 -11.12
C ASP A 113 -21.26 5.89 -10.30
N LYS A 114 -21.93 6.80 -11.01
CA LYS A 114 -22.61 7.97 -10.43
C LYS A 114 -23.69 7.60 -9.41
N LYS A 115 -24.22 6.38 -9.41
CA LYS A 115 -25.13 5.86 -8.36
C LYS A 115 -24.51 6.01 -6.97
N TYR A 116 -23.28 5.53 -6.80
CA TYR A 116 -22.59 5.57 -5.51
C TYR A 116 -22.33 7.01 -5.06
N ARG A 117 -21.97 7.89 -6.01
CA ARG A 117 -21.85 9.33 -5.76
C ARG A 117 -23.14 9.97 -5.28
N ARG A 118 -24.30 9.56 -5.83
CA ARG A 118 -25.63 10.05 -5.41
C ARG A 118 -25.96 9.62 -3.98
N VAL A 119 -25.62 8.38 -3.60
CA VAL A 119 -25.77 7.89 -2.20
C VAL A 119 -24.96 8.76 -1.24
N LEU A 120 -23.67 8.95 -1.52
CA LEU A 120 -22.78 9.77 -0.68
C LEU A 120 -23.32 11.20 -0.47
N ARG A 121 -23.80 11.83 -1.55
CA ARG A 121 -24.41 13.18 -1.48
C ARG A 121 -25.69 13.19 -0.62
N ASN A 122 -26.54 12.18 -0.75
CA ASN A 122 -27.77 12.05 0.04
C ASN A 122 -27.47 11.95 1.54
N ILE A 123 -26.49 11.11 1.90
CA ILE A 123 -26.03 10.92 3.28
C ILE A 123 -25.34 12.18 3.83
N ARG A 124 -24.45 12.82 3.07
CA ARG A 124 -23.80 14.09 3.45
C ARG A 124 -24.82 15.17 3.78
N GLY A 125 -25.93 15.23 3.05
CA GLY A 125 -26.98 16.22 3.30
C GLY A 125 -27.59 16.13 4.69
N GLN A 126 -27.52 15.00 5.40
CA GLN A 126 -27.96 14.91 6.80
C GLN A 126 -27.06 15.73 7.73
N LEU A 127 -25.74 15.75 7.52
CA LEU A 127 -24.81 16.46 8.41
C LEU A 127 -25.07 17.98 8.45
N ASP A 128 -25.61 18.55 7.37
CA ASP A 128 -26.03 19.97 7.34
C ASP A 128 -27.28 20.23 8.18
N ALA A 129 -28.15 19.22 8.34
CA ALA A 129 -29.41 19.30 9.07
C ALA A 129 -29.33 18.66 10.47
N GLN A 130 -28.19 18.08 10.82
CA GLN A 130 -27.98 17.39 12.09
C GLN A 130 -28.02 18.42 13.22
N PRO A 131 -28.92 18.28 14.21
CA PRO A 131 -29.01 19.21 15.32
C PRO A 131 -27.74 19.16 16.16
N ARG A 132 -27.41 20.28 16.80
CA ARG A 132 -26.15 20.48 17.51
C ARG A 132 -26.38 20.99 18.93
N THR A 133 -25.43 20.71 19.82
CA THR A 133 -25.31 21.32 21.14
C THR A 133 -24.90 22.80 21.02
N GLU A 134 -24.88 23.55 22.12
CA GLU A 134 -24.38 24.94 22.14
C GLU A 134 -22.91 25.03 21.74
N ASP A 135 -22.11 24.04 22.13
CA ASP A 135 -20.70 23.88 21.72
C ASP A 135 -20.54 23.39 20.26
N GLY A 136 -21.65 23.28 19.50
CA GLY A 136 -21.63 22.99 18.07
C GLY A 136 -21.48 21.50 17.71
N ILE A 137 -21.57 20.59 18.67
CA ILE A 137 -21.37 19.15 18.47
C ILE A 137 -22.68 18.51 18.03
N PHE A 138 -22.65 17.62 17.03
CA PHE A 138 -23.83 16.86 16.65
C PHE A 138 -24.48 16.11 17.83
N TRP A 139 -25.79 16.25 17.94
CA TRP A 139 -26.57 15.30 18.73
C TRP A 139 -26.44 13.91 18.10
N HIS A 140 -26.45 12.88 18.94
CA HIS A 140 -26.33 11.51 18.48
C HIS A 140 -27.51 11.13 17.57
N LYS A 141 -28.75 11.45 17.98
CA LYS A 141 -29.98 11.23 17.18
C LYS A 141 -31.01 12.31 17.43
N GLN A 142 -31.95 12.52 16.50
CA GLN A 142 -33.12 13.38 16.77
C GLN A 142 -33.92 12.93 18.01
N ILE A 143 -33.94 11.62 18.28
CA ILE A 143 -34.63 11.03 19.44
C ILE A 143 -33.81 11.11 20.75
N TYR A 144 -32.56 11.57 20.68
CA TYR A 144 -31.66 11.79 21.80
C TYR A 144 -31.21 13.25 21.81
N PRO A 145 -32.13 14.18 22.10
CA PRO A 145 -31.82 15.61 22.05
C PRO A 145 -30.74 15.95 23.07
N HIS A 146 -29.88 16.90 22.72
CA HIS A 146 -28.78 17.43 23.55
C HIS A 146 -27.68 16.41 23.94
N GLN A 147 -27.73 15.20 23.39
CA GLN A 147 -26.83 14.12 23.80
C GLN A 147 -25.70 13.90 22.79
N VAL A 148 -24.47 13.87 23.29
CA VAL A 148 -23.25 13.52 22.55
C VAL A 148 -22.73 12.20 23.09
N TRP A 149 -22.61 11.20 22.23
CA TRP A 149 -22.05 9.89 22.57
C TRP A 149 -20.73 9.72 21.82
N LEU A 150 -19.71 9.15 22.45
CA LEU A 150 -18.41 8.94 21.80
C LEU A 150 -18.53 8.12 20.51
N ASP A 151 -19.45 7.16 20.47
CA ASP A 151 -19.82 6.36 19.31
C ASP A 151 -20.08 7.24 18.09
N GLY A 152 -20.81 8.35 18.27
CA GLY A 152 -21.22 9.26 17.21
C GLY A 152 -20.05 9.94 16.50
N LEU A 153 -18.87 10.03 17.14
CA LEU A 153 -17.67 10.54 16.49
C LEU A 153 -17.24 9.60 15.36
N TYR A 154 -17.18 8.30 15.61
CA TYR A 154 -16.84 7.32 14.58
C TYR A 154 -17.91 7.26 13.49
N MET A 155 -19.18 7.35 13.88
CA MET A 155 -20.26 7.21 12.90
C MET A 155 -20.28 8.33 11.86
N ALA A 156 -19.88 9.55 12.24
CA ALA A 156 -20.00 10.73 11.39
C ALA A 156 -18.65 11.31 10.89
N GLN A 157 -17.64 11.41 11.75
CA GLN A 157 -16.47 12.27 11.46
C GLN A 157 -15.55 11.71 10.36
N PRO A 158 -15.23 10.40 10.31
CA PRO A 158 -14.47 9.83 9.19
C PRO A 158 -15.16 10.06 7.84
N PHE A 159 -16.47 9.81 7.77
CA PHE A 159 -17.26 10.10 6.55
C PHE A 159 -17.23 11.58 6.19
N TYR A 160 -17.37 12.48 7.18
CA TYR A 160 -17.39 13.91 6.96
C TYR A 160 -16.03 14.43 6.43
N ALA A 161 -14.93 13.94 6.99
CA ALA A 161 -13.58 14.28 6.55
C ALA A 161 -13.29 13.74 5.13
N GLU A 162 -13.65 12.49 4.86
CA GLU A 162 -13.48 11.87 3.55
C GLU A 162 -14.29 12.61 2.46
N TYR A 163 -15.57 12.92 2.74
CA TYR A 163 -16.39 13.72 1.84
C TYR A 163 -15.77 15.10 1.62
N THR A 164 -15.26 15.74 2.67
CA THR A 164 -14.63 17.06 2.59
C THR A 164 -13.40 17.04 1.68
N LYS A 165 -12.51 16.05 1.83
CA LYS A 165 -11.31 15.88 1.00
C LYS A 165 -11.66 15.63 -0.47
N LYS A 166 -12.60 14.72 -0.74
CA LYS A 166 -12.88 14.25 -2.11
C LYS A 166 -13.81 15.21 -2.86
N PHE A 167 -14.75 15.85 -2.17
CA PHE A 167 -15.94 16.39 -2.83
C PHE A 167 -16.35 17.80 -2.45
N SER A 168 -15.91 18.34 -1.32
CA SER A 168 -16.22 19.72 -0.96
C SER A 168 -15.37 20.72 -1.75
N PRO A 169 -15.90 21.92 -2.06
CA PRO A 169 -15.15 23.00 -2.69
C PRO A 169 -13.90 23.35 -1.89
N LYS A 170 -12.75 23.55 -2.55
CA LYS A 170 -11.47 23.85 -1.88
C LYS A 170 -11.56 25.05 -0.92
N SER A 171 -12.35 26.06 -1.28
CA SER A 171 -12.59 27.27 -0.48
C SER A 171 -13.32 27.04 0.85
N GLU A 172 -14.00 25.90 1.01
CA GLU A 172 -14.78 25.56 2.21
C GLU A 172 -14.06 24.53 3.09
N ARG A 173 -13.02 23.85 2.58
CA ARG A 173 -12.43 22.70 3.27
C ARG A 173 -11.85 23.04 4.63
N ASP A 174 -11.16 24.17 4.77
CA ASP A 174 -10.55 24.55 6.05
C ASP A 174 -11.58 24.78 7.15
N SER A 175 -12.72 25.41 6.85
CA SER A 175 -13.79 25.59 7.85
C SER A 175 -14.47 24.28 8.20
N LEU A 176 -14.65 23.38 7.23
CA LEU A 176 -15.20 22.04 7.47
C LEU A 176 -14.24 21.18 8.31
N TYR A 177 -12.92 21.23 8.07
CA TYR A 177 -11.94 20.55 8.92
C TYR A 177 -11.88 21.13 10.33
N HIS A 178 -12.04 22.44 10.47
CA HIS A 178 -12.19 23.08 11.78
C HIS A 178 -13.46 22.62 12.52
N ASP A 179 -14.59 22.52 11.82
CA ASP A 179 -15.86 21.97 12.36
C ASP A 179 -15.68 20.52 12.81
N ILE A 180 -15.08 19.67 11.97
CA ILE A 180 -14.75 18.28 12.30
C ILE A 180 -13.89 18.21 13.57
N ALA A 181 -12.81 18.99 13.65
CA ALA A 181 -11.96 19.03 14.84
C ALA A 181 -12.71 19.55 16.09
N GLY A 182 -13.65 20.49 15.91
CA GLY A 182 -14.54 20.98 16.95
C GLY A 182 -15.36 19.89 17.63
N HIS A 183 -15.84 18.90 16.86
CA HIS A 183 -16.58 17.75 17.42
C HIS A 183 -15.71 16.91 18.37
N PHE A 184 -14.46 16.62 17.98
CA PHE A 184 -13.52 15.88 18.83
C PHE A 184 -13.19 16.65 20.11
N LYS A 185 -12.83 17.94 19.99
CA LYS A 185 -12.51 18.81 21.14
C LYS A 185 -13.69 18.93 22.10
N GLY A 186 -14.90 19.15 21.56
CA GLY A 186 -16.12 19.31 22.34
C GLY A 186 -16.51 18.02 23.07
N ALA A 187 -16.51 16.88 22.37
CA ALA A 187 -16.80 15.59 22.99
C ALA A 187 -15.78 15.26 24.08
N ALA A 188 -14.48 15.44 23.82
CA ALA A 188 -13.42 15.23 24.79
C ALA A 188 -13.60 16.10 26.04
N LYS A 189 -13.86 17.41 25.85
CA LYS A 189 -14.09 18.38 26.94
C LYS A 189 -15.21 17.94 27.88
N HIS A 190 -16.32 17.44 27.34
CA HIS A 190 -17.51 17.14 28.13
C HIS A 190 -17.60 15.72 28.64
N THR A 191 -16.88 14.78 28.05
CA THR A 191 -16.87 13.38 28.50
C THR A 191 -15.64 13.03 29.35
N TYR A 192 -14.59 13.85 29.35
CA TYR A 192 -13.40 13.60 30.16
C TYR A 192 -13.73 13.56 31.65
N ASP A 193 -13.23 12.53 32.32
CA ASP A 193 -13.29 12.37 33.77
C ASP A 193 -11.89 12.54 34.38
N PRO A 194 -11.63 13.62 35.14
CA PRO A 194 -10.31 13.85 35.72
C PRO A 194 -9.92 12.83 36.80
N ALA A 195 -10.86 12.09 37.41
CA ALA A 195 -10.55 11.11 38.43
C ALA A 195 -9.88 9.86 37.84
N THR A 196 -10.30 9.47 36.63
CA THR A 196 -9.81 8.28 35.93
C THR A 196 -8.85 8.61 34.79
N GLY A 197 -8.94 9.84 34.24
CA GLY A 197 -8.30 10.23 32.99
C GLY A 197 -9.01 9.67 31.75
N LEU A 198 -10.09 8.89 31.92
CA LEU A 198 -10.85 8.27 30.83
C LEU A 198 -11.98 9.19 30.34
N PHE A 199 -12.65 8.77 29.27
CA PHE A 199 -13.81 9.48 28.70
C PHE A 199 -15.08 8.65 28.94
N ARG A 200 -16.11 9.30 29.49
CA ARG A 200 -17.44 8.71 29.75
C ARG A 200 -18.15 8.41 28.42
N HIS A 201 -19.00 7.39 28.39
CA HIS A 201 -19.72 6.96 27.16
C HIS A 201 -20.48 8.13 26.51
N ALA A 202 -21.21 8.90 27.30
CA ALA A 202 -22.00 10.00 26.79
C ALA A 202 -22.07 11.20 27.73
N TRP A 203 -22.53 12.30 27.16
CA TRP A 203 -22.86 13.55 27.83
C TRP A 203 -24.22 14.06 27.33
N ASP A 204 -25.07 14.49 28.25
CA ASP A 204 -26.32 15.22 27.99
C ASP A 204 -26.15 16.68 28.43
N GLU A 205 -26.09 17.60 27.47
CA GLU A 205 -25.97 19.04 27.72
C GLU A 205 -27.12 19.58 28.58
N SER A 206 -28.33 19.04 28.39
CA SER A 206 -29.52 19.45 29.14
C SER A 206 -29.56 18.88 30.56
N ARG A 207 -28.78 17.83 30.83
CA ARG A 207 -28.76 17.05 32.08
C ARG A 207 -30.15 16.54 32.51
N SER A 208 -31.05 16.39 31.55
CA SER A 208 -32.45 16.00 31.80
C SER A 208 -32.63 14.48 31.77
N MET A 209 -31.72 13.77 31.11
CA MET A 209 -31.74 12.32 31.09
C MET A 209 -31.44 11.73 32.47
N PHE A 210 -32.22 10.73 32.87
CA PHE A 210 -32.10 10.08 34.19
C PHE A 210 -30.76 9.36 34.44
N TRP A 211 -30.01 9.05 33.38
CA TRP A 211 -28.67 8.46 33.48
C TRP A 211 -27.56 9.52 33.61
N ALA A 212 -27.88 10.79 33.32
CA ALA A 212 -26.92 11.88 33.29
C ALA A 212 -26.67 12.41 34.70
N ASP A 213 -25.40 12.61 35.03
CA ASP A 213 -25.03 13.27 36.27
C ASP A 213 -25.58 14.71 36.32
N THR A 214 -26.17 15.10 37.45
CA THR A 214 -26.85 16.39 37.56
C THR A 214 -25.91 17.60 37.50
N LEU A 215 -24.61 17.41 37.76
CA LEU A 215 -23.60 18.47 37.73
C LEU A 215 -22.83 18.50 36.41
N THR A 216 -22.45 17.35 35.88
CA THR A 216 -21.59 17.27 34.69
C THR A 216 -22.37 16.95 33.42
N GLY A 217 -23.54 16.32 33.54
CA GLY A 217 -24.31 15.77 32.42
C GLY A 217 -23.74 14.44 31.89
N GLN A 218 -22.68 13.91 32.49
CA GLN A 218 -22.00 12.71 32.01
C GLN A 218 -22.73 11.43 32.40
N SER A 219 -22.57 10.37 31.59
CA SER A 219 -22.91 9.00 31.97
C SER A 219 -21.96 8.47 33.05
N ALA A 220 -22.42 7.53 33.86
CA ALA A 220 -21.69 7.07 35.05
C ALA A 220 -20.35 6.35 34.80
N HIS A 221 -20.16 5.71 33.64
CA HIS A 221 -18.99 4.85 33.38
C HIS A 221 -18.28 5.15 32.06
N ALA A 222 -16.99 4.84 32.04
CA ALA A 222 -16.20 4.76 30.81
C ALA A 222 -16.41 3.36 30.22
N TRP A 223 -17.18 3.29 29.14
CA TRP A 223 -17.48 2.03 28.46
C TRP A 223 -16.41 1.72 27.43
N GLY A 224 -15.89 0.48 27.45
CA GLY A 224 -14.80 0.01 26.59
C GLY A 224 -14.98 0.37 25.12
N ARG A 225 -16.10 -0.08 24.53
CA ARG A 225 -16.36 0.15 23.11
C ARG A 225 -16.61 1.63 22.76
N ALA A 226 -17.17 2.44 23.65
CA ALA A 226 -17.30 3.88 23.40
C ALA A 226 -15.94 4.58 23.29
N CYS A 227 -15.00 4.25 24.19
CA CYS A 227 -13.61 4.73 24.07
C CYS A 227 -12.89 4.13 22.85
N GLY A 228 -13.17 2.87 22.51
CA GLY A 228 -12.69 2.24 21.28
C GLY A 228 -13.15 2.99 20.02
N TRP A 229 -14.43 3.39 19.96
CA TRP A 229 -14.95 4.22 18.88
C TRP A 229 -14.28 5.58 18.82
N TYR A 230 -13.99 6.19 19.96
CA TYR A 230 -13.26 7.45 19.98
C TYR A 230 -11.84 7.28 19.41
N ALA A 231 -11.15 6.19 19.74
CA ALA A 231 -9.85 5.87 19.14
C ALA A 231 -9.94 5.70 17.63
N LEU A 232 -10.92 4.91 17.14
CA LEU A 232 -11.11 4.68 15.71
C LEU A 232 -11.50 5.96 14.97
N ALA A 233 -12.36 6.78 15.58
CA ALA A 233 -12.78 8.05 14.99
C ALA A 233 -11.59 8.98 14.75
N LEU A 234 -10.66 9.04 15.70
CA LEU A 234 -9.45 9.85 15.58
C LEU A 234 -8.54 9.32 14.47
N THR A 235 -8.23 8.02 14.46
CA THR A 235 -7.33 7.44 13.45
C THR A 235 -7.90 7.51 12.04
N GLU A 236 -9.19 7.20 11.88
CA GLU A 236 -9.85 7.15 10.57
C GLU A 236 -10.15 8.56 10.01
N THR A 237 -10.36 9.54 10.88
CA THR A 237 -10.51 10.94 10.43
C THR A 237 -9.17 11.52 9.96
N LEU A 238 -8.06 11.15 10.62
CA LEU A 238 -6.73 11.67 10.31
C LEU A 238 -6.23 11.29 8.91
N ASP A 239 -6.69 10.18 8.33
CA ASP A 239 -6.38 9.78 6.94
C ASP A 239 -6.84 10.80 5.89
N TYR A 240 -7.87 11.58 6.23
CA TYR A 240 -8.45 12.58 5.35
C TYR A 240 -8.17 14.02 5.79
N PHE A 241 -7.43 14.20 6.89
CA PHE A 241 -7.13 15.51 7.46
C PHE A 241 -5.83 16.09 6.87
N PRO A 242 -5.79 17.35 6.39
CA PRO A 242 -4.60 17.90 5.74
C PRO A 242 -3.42 17.99 6.71
N GLU A 243 -2.24 17.54 6.29
CA GLU A 243 -1.05 17.46 7.15
C GLU A 243 -0.68 18.77 7.83
N LYS A 244 -0.85 19.89 7.12
CA LYS A 244 -0.50 21.24 7.59
C LYS A 244 -1.65 21.99 8.26
N HIS A 245 -2.82 21.37 8.42
CA HIS A 245 -3.97 22.04 9.04
C HIS A 245 -3.71 22.25 10.55
N PRO A 246 -3.98 23.44 11.11
CA PRO A 246 -3.59 23.80 12.49
C PRO A 246 -4.20 22.88 13.55
N ASP A 247 -5.40 22.34 13.29
CA ASP A 247 -6.07 21.44 14.22
C ASP A 247 -5.61 19.99 14.17
N ARG A 248 -4.81 19.58 13.18
CA ARG A 248 -4.40 18.16 13.03
C ARG A 248 -3.63 17.65 14.24
N ASN A 249 -2.72 18.48 14.75
CA ASN A 249 -1.90 18.15 15.92
C ASN A 249 -2.74 17.97 17.19
N GLU A 250 -3.90 18.63 17.29
CA GLU A 250 -4.82 18.44 18.41
C GLU A 250 -5.42 17.04 18.39
N LEU A 251 -5.86 16.56 17.22
CA LEU A 251 -6.42 15.21 17.06
C LEU A 251 -5.37 14.15 17.40
N ILE A 252 -4.14 14.32 16.90
CA ILE A 252 -3.00 13.43 17.23
C ILE A 252 -2.72 13.45 18.73
N ARG A 253 -2.77 14.61 19.38
CA ARG A 253 -2.57 14.74 20.83
C ARG A 253 -3.66 14.01 21.62
N GLN A 254 -4.92 14.17 21.26
CA GLN A 254 -6.04 13.45 21.89
C GLN A 254 -5.90 11.94 21.71
N PHE A 255 -5.51 11.50 20.51
CA PHE A 255 -5.24 10.10 20.22
C PHE A 255 -4.12 9.53 21.08
N ARG A 256 -2.94 10.19 21.11
CA ARG A 256 -1.81 9.79 21.96
C ARG A 256 -2.23 9.68 23.42
N TYR A 257 -2.93 10.70 23.93
CA TYR A 257 -3.39 10.72 25.31
C TYR A 257 -4.34 9.55 25.62
N LEU A 258 -5.31 9.28 24.73
CA LEU A 258 -6.24 8.17 24.88
C LEU A 258 -5.48 6.84 24.91
N MET A 259 -4.59 6.59 23.95
CA MET A 259 -3.85 5.33 23.85
C MET A 259 -2.92 5.11 25.06
N GLU A 260 -2.24 6.15 25.54
CA GLU A 260 -1.43 6.08 26.76
C GLU A 260 -2.28 5.82 28.01
N THR A 261 -3.49 6.36 28.04
CA THR A 261 -4.41 6.20 29.19
C THR A 261 -5.00 4.80 29.20
N VAL A 262 -5.61 4.33 28.11
CA VAL A 262 -6.22 2.99 28.08
C VAL A 262 -5.18 1.90 28.33
N ARG A 263 -3.93 2.07 27.88
CA ARG A 263 -2.84 1.13 28.20
C ARG A 263 -2.66 0.90 29.71
N LYS A 264 -2.93 1.89 30.57
CA LYS A 264 -2.85 1.76 32.03
C LYS A 264 -4.01 0.96 32.63
N TYR A 265 -5.11 0.85 31.91
CA TYR A 265 -6.31 0.11 32.29
C TYR A 265 -6.39 -1.29 31.68
N ALA A 266 -5.38 -1.67 30.87
CA ALA A 266 -5.27 -3.02 30.35
C ALA A 266 -5.07 -4.01 31.50
N ASP A 267 -5.72 -5.17 31.38
CA ASP A 267 -5.55 -6.27 32.30
C ASP A 267 -4.08 -6.73 32.29
N PRO A 268 -3.41 -6.82 33.46
CA PRO A 268 -1.97 -7.11 33.49
C PRO A 268 -1.62 -8.54 33.03
N GLN A 269 -2.57 -9.48 33.07
CA GLN A 269 -2.35 -10.86 32.67
C GLN A 269 -2.47 -11.03 31.15
N THR A 270 -3.55 -10.50 30.58
CA THR A 270 -3.90 -10.71 29.16
C THR A 270 -3.50 -9.53 28.27
N GLY A 271 -3.30 -8.34 28.84
CA GLY A 271 -3.14 -7.09 28.09
C GLY A 271 -4.43 -6.57 27.45
N MET A 272 -5.57 -7.22 27.68
CA MET A 272 -6.87 -6.87 27.08
C MET A 272 -7.67 -5.91 27.96
N TRP A 273 -8.77 -5.37 27.44
CA TRP A 273 -9.57 -4.36 28.12
C TRP A 273 -10.92 -4.89 28.58
N TYR A 274 -11.38 -4.35 29.70
CA TYR A 274 -12.66 -4.70 30.30
C TYR A 274 -13.83 -3.98 29.64
N GLN A 275 -15.04 -4.59 29.70
CA GLN A 275 -16.30 -3.97 29.29
C GLN A 275 -16.48 -2.59 29.94
N VAL A 276 -16.32 -2.50 31.27
CA VAL A 276 -16.30 -1.21 31.99
C VAL A 276 -14.85 -0.86 32.35
N LEU A 277 -14.26 0.11 31.64
CA LEU A 277 -12.82 0.41 31.69
C LEU A 277 -12.37 0.94 33.04
N ASP A 278 -13.20 1.77 33.68
CA ASP A 278 -12.89 2.42 34.95
C ASP A 278 -13.15 1.52 36.17
N SER A 279 -13.35 0.22 35.97
CA SER A 279 -13.56 -0.75 37.03
C SER A 279 -12.84 -2.08 36.76
N PRO A 280 -11.53 -2.08 36.45
CA PRO A 280 -10.80 -3.30 36.17
C PRO A 280 -10.79 -4.21 37.40
N GLY A 281 -11.00 -5.51 37.20
CA GLY A 281 -11.04 -6.50 38.28
C GLY A 281 -12.24 -6.41 39.24
N ARG A 282 -13.19 -5.48 39.04
CA ARG A 282 -14.44 -5.46 39.81
C ARG A 282 -15.28 -6.69 39.48
N GLU A 283 -15.87 -7.30 40.49
CA GLU A 283 -16.69 -8.51 40.36
C GLU A 283 -17.78 -8.35 39.29
N GLY A 284 -17.85 -9.31 38.37
CA GLY A 284 -18.80 -9.32 37.25
C GLY A 284 -18.29 -8.63 35.98
N ASN A 285 -17.22 -7.82 36.04
CA ASN A 285 -16.58 -7.30 34.84
C ASN A 285 -15.94 -8.43 34.03
N TYR A 286 -15.80 -8.23 32.73
CA TYR A 286 -15.19 -9.20 31.83
C TYR A 286 -14.32 -8.50 30.78
N LEU A 287 -13.30 -9.21 30.29
CA LEU A 287 -12.50 -8.78 29.16
C LEU A 287 -13.37 -8.82 27.90
N GLU A 288 -13.44 -7.70 27.19
CA GLU A 288 -14.40 -7.50 26.12
C GLU A 288 -13.68 -7.33 24.78
N ALA A 289 -14.10 -8.13 23.80
CA ALA A 289 -13.35 -8.28 22.56
C ALA A 289 -13.50 -7.09 21.61
N THR A 290 -14.66 -6.44 21.53
CA THR A 290 -14.84 -5.34 20.57
C THR A 290 -13.98 -4.12 20.92
N ALA A 291 -13.94 -3.72 22.19
CA ALA A 291 -13.09 -2.66 22.69
C ALA A 291 -11.61 -3.02 22.51
N SER A 292 -11.23 -4.25 22.85
CA SER A 292 -9.86 -4.72 22.73
C SER A 292 -9.39 -4.77 21.27
N ALA A 293 -10.26 -5.16 20.33
CA ALA A 293 -9.98 -5.15 18.90
C ALA A 293 -9.73 -3.71 18.41
N MET A 294 -10.57 -2.76 18.82
CA MET A 294 -10.44 -1.35 18.47
C MET A 294 -9.15 -0.73 19.00
N PHE A 295 -8.78 -0.98 20.27
CA PHE A 295 -7.52 -0.47 20.82
C PHE A 295 -6.29 -1.11 20.19
N THR A 296 -6.36 -2.41 19.88
CA THR A 296 -5.28 -3.13 19.19
C THR A 296 -5.06 -2.56 17.79
N TYR A 297 -6.13 -2.44 17.00
CA TYR A 297 -6.08 -1.80 15.68
C TYR A 297 -5.53 -0.38 15.77
N ALA A 298 -6.08 0.44 16.67
CA ALA A 298 -5.67 1.83 16.83
C ALA A 298 -4.18 1.94 17.23
N ALA A 299 -3.67 1.05 18.08
CA ALA A 299 -2.26 1.02 18.45
C ALA A 299 -1.35 0.68 17.25
N LEU A 300 -1.71 -0.35 16.48
CA LEU A 300 -0.94 -0.75 15.30
C LEU A 300 -0.94 0.34 14.22
N LYS A 301 -2.12 0.85 13.86
CA LYS A 301 -2.26 1.97 12.91
C LYS A 301 -1.56 3.22 13.41
N GLY A 302 -1.67 3.54 14.71
CA GLY A 302 -0.98 4.67 15.33
C GLY A 302 0.53 4.60 15.18
N VAL A 303 1.12 3.41 15.29
CA VAL A 303 2.55 3.18 15.02
C VAL A 303 2.87 3.38 13.54
N ARG A 304 2.11 2.74 12.64
CA ARG A 304 2.32 2.85 11.18
C ARG A 304 2.26 4.30 10.70
N MET A 305 1.35 5.09 11.26
CA MET A 305 1.11 6.49 10.90
C MET A 305 2.04 7.48 11.62
N GLY A 306 2.95 7.04 12.50
CA GLY A 306 3.82 7.92 13.30
C GLY A 306 3.07 8.74 14.35
N TYR A 307 1.86 8.32 14.73
CA TYR A 307 1.11 8.93 15.82
C TYR A 307 1.53 8.36 17.17
N LEU A 308 2.06 7.14 17.22
CA LEU A 308 2.67 6.55 18.41
C LEU A 308 4.13 6.23 18.09
N ASP A 309 5.05 6.92 18.73
CA ASP A 309 6.47 6.88 18.36
C ASP A 309 7.29 5.96 19.29
N GLY A 310 8.32 5.34 18.72
CA GLY A 310 9.38 4.62 19.45
C GLY A 310 9.25 3.09 19.47
N ASP A 311 10.37 2.41 19.70
CA ASP A 311 10.46 0.94 19.70
C ASP A 311 9.56 0.29 20.76
N ALA A 312 9.29 1.01 21.85
CA ALA A 312 8.36 0.56 22.89
C ALA A 312 6.93 0.39 22.37
N TRP A 313 6.41 1.32 21.55
CA TRP A 313 5.07 1.20 20.98
C TRP A 313 5.03 0.17 19.84
N ARG A 314 6.09 0.05 19.03
CA ARG A 314 6.20 -0.98 17.99
C ARG A 314 6.14 -2.40 18.56
N GLY A 315 6.91 -2.69 19.61
CA GLY A 315 6.87 -3.98 20.30
C GLY A 315 5.53 -4.20 21.00
N TYR A 316 5.08 -3.20 21.76
CA TYR A 316 3.83 -3.30 22.53
C TYR A 316 2.60 -3.58 21.63
N SER A 317 2.45 -2.90 20.49
CA SER A 317 1.28 -3.09 19.63
C SER A 317 1.24 -4.48 18.97
N ARG A 318 2.40 -4.99 18.53
CA ARG A 318 2.53 -6.37 18.00
C ARG A 318 2.25 -7.42 19.07
N ASP A 319 2.80 -7.26 20.26
CA ASP A 319 2.55 -8.16 21.39
C ASP A 319 1.07 -8.14 21.82
N THR A 320 0.45 -6.96 21.79
CA THR A 320 -0.99 -6.80 22.11
C THR A 320 -1.84 -7.56 21.10
N TYR A 321 -1.50 -7.52 19.81
CA TYR A 321 -2.21 -8.27 18.79
C TYR A 321 -2.13 -9.79 19.01
N LEU A 322 -0.94 -10.33 19.29
CA LEU A 322 -0.79 -11.76 19.56
C LEU A 322 -1.59 -12.20 20.78
N LYS A 323 -1.57 -11.40 21.86
CA LYS A 323 -2.38 -11.64 23.05
C LYS A 323 -3.88 -11.54 22.78
N PHE A 324 -4.30 -10.64 21.88
CA PHE A 324 -5.69 -10.54 21.44
C PHE A 324 -6.15 -11.83 20.77
N ILE A 325 -5.35 -12.38 19.85
CA ILE A 325 -5.62 -13.69 19.22
C ILE A 325 -5.80 -14.76 20.29
N ASP A 326 -4.82 -14.90 21.20
CA ASP A 326 -4.83 -15.92 22.25
C ASP A 326 -6.04 -15.79 23.20
N THR A 327 -6.54 -14.57 23.42
CA THR A 327 -7.62 -14.31 24.38
C THR A 327 -9.00 -14.50 23.76
N PHE A 328 -9.21 -14.07 22.51
CA PHE A 328 -10.56 -13.92 21.95
C PHE A 328 -10.83 -14.74 20.69
N VAL A 329 -9.80 -15.21 19.98
CA VAL A 329 -9.98 -15.94 18.72
C VAL A 329 -10.00 -17.44 19.00
N ARG A 330 -11.09 -18.09 18.61
CA ARG A 330 -11.27 -19.54 18.71
C ARG A 330 -11.28 -20.15 17.31
N GLU A 331 -10.46 -21.18 17.10
CA GLU A 331 -10.57 -22.04 15.92
C GLU A 331 -11.69 -23.06 16.11
N ASN A 332 -12.55 -23.20 15.11
CA ASN A 332 -13.69 -24.11 15.10
C ASN A 332 -13.31 -25.42 14.41
N SER A 333 -14.10 -26.48 14.66
CA SER A 333 -13.84 -27.81 14.09
C SER A 333 -13.94 -27.88 12.57
N ASP A 334 -14.63 -26.92 11.95
CA ASP A 334 -14.80 -26.79 10.49
C ASP A 334 -13.68 -25.96 9.83
N GLY A 335 -12.66 -25.55 10.59
CA GLY A 335 -11.56 -24.72 10.12
C GLY A 335 -11.81 -23.22 10.25
N THR A 336 -13.07 -22.76 10.33
CA THR A 336 -13.37 -21.33 10.52
C THR A 336 -12.87 -20.82 11.87
N ILE A 337 -12.75 -19.51 12.02
CA ILE A 337 -12.48 -18.87 13.32
C ILE A 337 -13.69 -18.09 13.82
N SER A 338 -13.80 -17.94 15.14
CA SER A 338 -14.78 -17.08 15.79
C SER A 338 -14.11 -16.09 16.71
N LEU A 339 -14.60 -14.85 16.68
CA LEU A 339 -14.29 -13.83 17.67
C LEU A 339 -15.28 -13.98 18.83
N THR A 340 -14.77 -14.26 20.02
CA THR A 340 -15.59 -14.52 21.21
C THR A 340 -15.70 -13.28 22.11
N SER A 341 -16.61 -13.31 23.08
CA SER A 341 -16.70 -12.29 24.15
C SER A 341 -17.03 -10.86 23.65
N CYS A 342 -17.86 -10.72 22.61
CA CYS A 342 -18.30 -9.44 22.11
C CYS A 342 -19.56 -8.96 22.85
N CYS A 343 -19.54 -7.75 23.42
CA CYS A 343 -20.77 -7.11 23.89
C CYS A 343 -21.67 -6.79 22.68
N SER A 344 -22.84 -7.43 22.57
CA SER A 344 -23.73 -7.30 21.40
C SER A 344 -24.26 -5.88 21.17
N VAL A 345 -24.59 -5.17 22.25
CA VAL A 345 -25.13 -3.81 22.22
C VAL A 345 -24.95 -3.16 23.58
N ALA A 346 -24.77 -1.84 23.60
CA ALA A 346 -25.07 -1.02 24.77
C ALA A 346 -25.48 0.37 24.26
N GLY A 347 -26.23 1.09 25.07
CA GLY A 347 -26.63 2.47 24.82
C GLY A 347 -27.22 3.12 26.07
N LEU A 348 -27.78 4.32 25.95
CA LEU A 348 -28.36 5.02 27.09
C LEU A 348 -29.81 5.45 26.80
N GLY A 349 -30.61 5.56 27.86
CA GLY A 349 -32.01 5.96 27.77
C GLY A 349 -32.86 5.04 26.87
N GLY A 350 -33.70 5.66 26.05
CA GLY A 350 -34.67 4.95 25.20
C GLY A 350 -35.84 4.36 25.99
N LYS A 351 -36.73 3.65 25.28
CA LYS A 351 -37.93 3.04 25.89
C LYS A 351 -37.60 2.00 26.96
N GLN A 352 -36.41 1.42 26.88
CA GLN A 352 -35.90 0.40 27.80
C GLN A 352 -35.31 1.00 29.09
N MET A 353 -35.26 2.34 29.23
CA MET A 353 -34.73 3.03 30.41
C MET A 353 -33.32 2.56 30.79
N ARG A 354 -32.45 2.45 29.80
CA ARG A 354 -31.05 2.02 29.97
C ARG A 354 -30.27 3.03 30.80
N SER A 355 -29.83 2.62 31.98
CA SER A 355 -29.34 3.51 33.06
C SER A 355 -27.89 3.93 32.93
N GLY A 356 -27.07 3.22 32.15
CA GLY A 356 -25.63 3.48 32.11
C GLY A 356 -24.90 3.16 33.41
N THR A 357 -25.53 2.44 34.35
CA THR A 357 -24.88 1.95 35.57
C THR A 357 -23.96 0.78 35.26
N TYR A 358 -23.05 0.46 36.17
CA TYR A 358 -22.17 -0.71 36.07
C TYR A 358 -22.95 -1.99 35.76
N GLU A 359 -24.01 -2.25 36.53
CA GLU A 359 -24.85 -3.44 36.41
C GLU A 359 -25.56 -3.49 35.07
N TYR A 360 -25.94 -2.32 34.51
CA TYR A 360 -26.54 -2.26 33.19
C TYR A 360 -25.54 -2.67 32.09
N TYR A 361 -24.32 -2.13 32.09
CA TYR A 361 -23.33 -2.50 31.08
C TYR A 361 -22.96 -3.99 31.11
N LEU A 362 -23.03 -4.61 32.29
CA LEU A 362 -22.82 -6.05 32.45
C LEU A 362 -24.06 -6.90 32.11
N SER A 363 -25.25 -6.30 32.10
CA SER A 363 -26.49 -7.00 31.74
C SER A 363 -26.66 -7.23 30.24
N GLU A 364 -25.91 -6.49 29.42
CA GLU A 364 -26.00 -6.59 27.97
C GLU A 364 -25.42 -7.94 27.48
N PRO A 365 -26.04 -8.58 26.47
CA PRO A 365 -25.62 -9.90 26.04
C PRO A 365 -24.20 -9.91 25.47
N VAL A 366 -23.47 -10.97 25.80
CA VAL A 366 -22.16 -11.31 25.20
C VAL A 366 -22.39 -12.37 24.13
N ILE A 367 -21.92 -12.11 22.91
CA ILE A 367 -22.10 -12.97 21.75
C ILE A 367 -20.76 -13.20 21.04
N ASP A 368 -20.72 -14.20 20.17
CA ASP A 368 -19.62 -14.41 19.23
C ASP A 368 -19.89 -13.65 17.92
N ASN A 369 -18.83 -13.25 17.23
CA ASN A 369 -18.85 -12.75 15.85
C ASN A 369 -19.71 -11.49 15.63
N ASP A 370 -19.76 -10.59 16.61
CA ASP A 370 -20.40 -9.28 16.39
C ASP A 370 -19.56 -8.44 15.41
N CYS A 371 -20.17 -7.88 14.36
CA CYS A 371 -19.49 -7.04 13.37
C CYS A 371 -18.67 -5.89 14.00
N LYS A 372 -19.11 -5.36 15.15
CA LYS A 372 -18.43 -4.28 15.90
C LYS A 372 -17.07 -4.72 16.44
N GLY A 373 -16.83 -6.02 16.56
CA GLY A 373 -15.52 -6.60 16.89
C GLY A 373 -14.83 -7.19 15.67
N ALA A 374 -15.56 -7.90 14.81
CA ALA A 374 -14.99 -8.58 13.64
C ALA A 374 -14.34 -7.59 12.65
N GLY A 375 -15.00 -6.47 12.32
CA GLY A 375 -14.41 -5.43 11.46
C GLY A 375 -13.10 -4.84 12.02
N PRO A 376 -13.07 -4.32 13.26
CA PRO A 376 -11.83 -3.86 13.89
C PRO A 376 -10.76 -4.94 14.07
N PHE A 377 -11.15 -6.21 14.25
CA PHE A 377 -10.21 -7.32 14.31
C PHE A 377 -9.56 -7.59 12.94
N ILE A 378 -10.34 -7.57 11.85
CA ILE A 378 -9.80 -7.67 10.49
C ILE A 378 -8.81 -6.53 10.24
N TRP A 379 -9.14 -5.30 10.61
CA TRP A 379 -8.21 -4.18 10.51
C TRP A 379 -6.96 -4.31 11.37
N ALA A 380 -7.09 -4.77 12.62
CA ALA A 380 -5.93 -5.06 13.46
C ALA A 380 -5.02 -6.11 12.82
N SER A 381 -5.63 -7.13 12.21
CA SER A 381 -4.91 -8.20 11.50
C SER A 381 -4.17 -7.66 10.27
N LEU A 382 -4.82 -6.83 9.44
CA LEU A 382 -4.17 -6.18 8.30
C LEU A 382 -2.96 -5.34 8.70
N GLU A 383 -3.09 -4.54 9.76
CA GLU A 383 -2.01 -3.71 10.28
C GLU A 383 -0.84 -4.56 10.81
N TYR A 384 -1.14 -5.65 11.52
CA TYR A 384 -0.12 -6.59 12.00
C TYR A 384 0.58 -7.30 10.83
N GLU A 385 -0.19 -7.81 9.87
CA GLU A 385 0.29 -8.51 8.69
C GLU A 385 1.22 -7.62 7.86
N ALA A 386 0.85 -6.36 7.63
CA ALA A 386 1.72 -5.41 6.95
C ALA A 386 3.01 -5.13 7.73
N ALA A 387 2.91 -4.94 9.05
CA ALA A 387 4.07 -4.69 9.89
C ALA A 387 5.04 -5.88 9.95
N CYS A 388 4.57 -7.10 9.68
CA CYS A 388 5.35 -8.33 9.72
C CYS A 388 5.68 -8.90 8.32
N ASN A 389 5.29 -8.20 7.24
CA ASN A 389 5.37 -8.69 5.86
C ASN A 389 4.78 -10.08 5.67
N ILE A 390 3.63 -10.29 6.29
CA ILE A 390 2.80 -11.45 6.03
C ILE A 390 2.02 -11.10 4.76
N ASP A 391 2.37 -11.78 3.67
CA ASP A 391 1.58 -11.78 2.45
C ASP A 391 0.86 -13.12 2.31
N PHE A 392 -0.34 -13.08 1.76
CA PHE A 392 -1.06 -14.27 1.36
C PHE A 392 -0.55 -14.64 -0.03
N ASN A 393 -0.16 -15.90 -0.23
CA ASN A 393 -0.46 -16.58 -1.47
C ASN A 393 -0.11 -18.07 -1.40
N PHE A 394 -0.99 -18.85 -2.02
CA PHE A 394 -0.84 -20.27 -2.32
C PHE A 394 -0.80 -21.23 -1.14
N LEU A 395 -1.68 -22.21 -1.21
CA LEU A 395 -1.51 -23.49 -0.54
C LEU A 395 -0.18 -24.09 -1.05
N GLU A 396 0.60 -24.77 -0.19
CA GLU A 396 1.91 -25.38 -0.54
C GLU A 396 1.87 -26.29 -1.80
N ASP A 397 0.68 -26.61 -2.31
CA ASP A 397 0.44 -27.45 -3.49
C ASP A 397 0.19 -26.70 -4.82
N GLY A 398 0.34 -25.36 -4.85
CA GLY A 398 0.26 -24.60 -6.10
C GLY A 398 -1.16 -24.30 -6.60
N ARG A 399 -2.18 -24.39 -5.75
CA ARG A 399 -3.56 -23.98 -6.06
C ARG A 399 -3.82 -22.50 -5.74
N TYR A 400 -4.50 -21.82 -6.66
CA TYR A 400 -5.00 -20.45 -6.48
C TYR A 400 -6.40 -20.44 -5.83
N VAL A 401 -6.77 -19.31 -5.22
CA VAL A 401 -8.14 -19.07 -4.75
C VAL A 401 -8.81 -18.07 -5.69
N ASP A 402 -9.68 -18.54 -6.59
CA ASP A 402 -10.60 -17.70 -7.36
C ASP A 402 -11.99 -17.78 -6.74
N ASN A 403 -12.62 -16.64 -6.46
CA ASN A 403 -13.98 -16.60 -5.91
C ASN A 403 -14.19 -17.43 -4.63
N GLY A 404 -13.18 -17.48 -3.76
CA GLY A 404 -13.23 -18.29 -2.53
C GLY A 404 -13.30 -19.80 -2.78
N LYS A 405 -12.87 -20.25 -3.97
CA LYS A 405 -12.75 -21.65 -4.36
C LYS A 405 -11.30 -21.95 -4.76
N PRO A 406 -10.80 -23.16 -4.48
CA PRO A 406 -9.51 -23.57 -4.97
C PRO A 406 -9.71 -23.86 -6.44
N VAL A 407 -9.16 -23.04 -7.31
CA VAL A 407 -9.19 -23.41 -8.72
C VAL A 407 -8.21 -24.56 -8.88
N ASP A 408 -8.73 -25.71 -9.32
CA ASP A 408 -7.90 -26.78 -9.87
C ASP A 408 -7.01 -26.19 -10.96
N ALA A 409 -5.89 -26.86 -11.25
CA ALA A 409 -4.86 -26.44 -12.20
C ALA A 409 -5.35 -26.09 -13.64
N ASP A 410 -6.65 -26.23 -13.93
CA ASP A 410 -7.29 -25.88 -15.21
C ASP A 410 -7.73 -24.40 -15.30
N PHE A 411 -7.67 -23.60 -14.22
CA PHE A 411 -7.80 -22.14 -14.33
C PHE A 411 -6.41 -21.54 -14.59
N GLU A 412 -5.98 -21.59 -15.86
CA GLU A 412 -4.75 -20.92 -16.27
C GLU A 412 -4.93 -19.40 -16.12
N LEU A 413 -4.36 -18.83 -15.07
CA LEU A 413 -3.96 -17.43 -15.08
C LEU A 413 -3.08 -17.23 -16.32
N ILE A 414 -3.60 -16.53 -17.31
CA ILE A 414 -2.95 -16.36 -18.60
C ILE A 414 -1.80 -15.38 -18.41
N PRO A 415 -0.52 -15.82 -18.49
CA PRO A 415 0.62 -14.93 -18.35
C PRO A 415 0.51 -13.76 -19.32
N ALA A 416 1.03 -12.59 -18.93
CA ALA A 416 1.01 -11.38 -19.73
C ALA A 416 1.46 -11.64 -21.18
N PHE A 417 2.53 -12.43 -21.33
CA PHE A 417 3.05 -12.99 -22.57
C PHE A 417 3.99 -14.17 -22.27
N GLU A 418 4.37 -14.94 -23.30
CA GLU A 418 5.38 -16.01 -23.16
C GLU A 418 6.73 -15.44 -22.70
N GLY A 419 7.24 -15.93 -21.56
CA GLY A 419 8.47 -15.45 -20.93
C GLY A 419 8.28 -14.30 -19.93
N ALA A 420 7.04 -13.91 -19.60
CA ALA A 420 6.78 -13.06 -18.44
C ALA A 420 6.99 -13.88 -17.15
N GLU A 421 7.71 -13.31 -16.18
CA GLU A 421 7.98 -13.93 -14.88
C GLU A 421 7.79 -12.91 -13.74
N GLY A 422 7.90 -13.36 -12.49
CA GLY A 422 7.90 -12.50 -11.32
C GLY A 422 6.53 -11.93 -10.96
N GLY A 423 6.52 -10.97 -10.03
CA GLY A 423 5.30 -10.41 -9.45
C GLY A 423 4.34 -9.75 -10.45
N GLY A 424 4.80 -9.35 -11.64
CA GLY A 424 4.00 -8.78 -12.71
C GLY A 424 3.42 -9.80 -13.70
N ILE A 425 3.72 -11.11 -13.59
CA ILE A 425 3.41 -12.15 -14.59
C ILE A 425 1.96 -12.14 -15.09
N ASN A 426 1.00 -11.78 -14.24
CA ASN A 426 -0.43 -11.79 -14.55
C ASN A 426 -0.99 -10.46 -15.08
N THR A 427 -0.12 -9.49 -15.41
CA THR A 427 -0.55 -8.20 -15.98
C THR A 427 -1.32 -8.42 -17.28
N ALA A 428 -2.55 -7.91 -17.34
CA ALA A 428 -3.42 -8.06 -18.51
C ALA A 428 -2.99 -7.15 -19.67
N GLY A 429 -2.50 -5.95 -19.35
CA GLY A 429 -2.13 -4.95 -20.36
C GLY A 429 -3.31 -4.60 -21.27
N GLY A 430 -3.06 -4.47 -22.58
CA GLY A 430 -4.05 -4.16 -23.60
C GLY A 430 -4.84 -5.34 -24.16
N ARG A 431 -4.75 -6.53 -23.55
CA ARG A 431 -5.35 -7.79 -24.06
C ARG A 431 -6.84 -7.61 -24.39
N GLY A 432 -7.25 -8.06 -25.58
CA GLY A 432 -8.64 -7.92 -26.08
C GLY A 432 -9.01 -6.50 -26.54
N GLY A 433 -8.07 -5.56 -26.47
CA GLY A 433 -8.25 -4.16 -26.81
C GLY A 433 -8.12 -3.81 -28.29
N LYS A 434 -8.32 -2.53 -28.59
CA LYS A 434 -8.16 -1.97 -29.94
C LYS A 434 -6.67 -1.84 -30.29
N GLU A 435 -6.30 -2.19 -31.52
CA GLU A 435 -4.96 -1.92 -32.03
C GLU A 435 -4.79 -0.45 -32.45
N TYR A 436 -3.68 0.16 -32.05
CA TYR A 436 -3.22 1.48 -32.45
C TYR A 436 -1.86 1.36 -33.12
N VAL A 437 -1.85 1.52 -34.45
CA VAL A 437 -0.63 1.43 -35.25
C VAL A 437 0.02 2.81 -35.34
N VAL A 438 1.25 2.95 -34.82
CA VAL A 438 2.07 4.15 -34.95
C VAL A 438 2.71 4.17 -36.34
N THR A 439 2.37 5.17 -37.13
CA THR A 439 2.81 5.37 -38.52
C THR A 439 3.62 6.65 -38.70
N SER A 440 3.79 7.45 -37.64
CA SER A 440 4.54 8.70 -37.63
C SER A 440 5.43 8.78 -36.39
N LEU A 441 6.64 9.33 -36.56
CA LEU A 441 7.58 9.61 -35.48
C LEU A 441 7.34 10.96 -34.78
N GLU A 442 6.36 11.73 -35.28
CA GLU A 442 5.99 13.01 -34.70
C GLU A 442 5.35 12.84 -33.31
N ASP A 443 5.65 13.77 -32.41
CA ASP A 443 5.00 13.86 -31.10
C ASP A 443 3.83 14.84 -31.14
N THR A 444 2.63 14.34 -31.45
CA THR A 444 1.37 15.13 -31.53
C THR A 444 0.18 14.34 -30.98
N ASP A 445 -1.01 14.94 -30.95
CA ASP A 445 -2.26 14.26 -30.59
C ASP A 445 -2.99 13.63 -31.79
N GLU A 446 -2.38 13.67 -32.98
CA GLU A 446 -2.96 13.17 -34.21
C GLU A 446 -2.87 11.65 -34.31
N GLU A 447 -3.85 11.04 -34.97
CA GLU A 447 -3.87 9.60 -35.24
C GLU A 447 -2.59 9.15 -35.96
N GLY A 448 -2.09 7.97 -35.59
CA GLY A 448 -0.83 7.42 -36.11
C GLY A 448 0.42 7.82 -35.32
N THR A 449 0.29 8.61 -34.25
CA THR A 449 1.41 8.92 -33.33
C THR A 449 1.36 8.11 -32.04
N LEU A 450 2.51 7.95 -31.37
CA LEU A 450 2.59 7.28 -30.06
C LEU A 450 1.79 8.01 -28.98
N ARG A 451 1.86 9.35 -28.92
CA ARG A 451 1.16 10.14 -27.90
C ARG A 451 -0.36 10.01 -28.04
N HIS A 452 -0.89 9.99 -29.26
CA HIS A 452 -2.30 9.68 -29.49
C HIS A 452 -2.70 8.31 -28.95
N ALA A 453 -1.93 7.26 -29.26
CA ALA A 453 -2.22 5.90 -28.79
C ALA A 453 -2.16 5.76 -27.26
N VAL A 454 -1.18 6.42 -26.62
CA VAL A 454 -1.04 6.45 -25.16
C VAL A 454 -2.23 7.13 -24.48
N ARG A 455 -2.73 8.23 -25.03
CA ARG A 455 -3.86 9.01 -24.49
C ARG A 455 -5.23 8.40 -24.75
N ALA A 456 -5.34 7.40 -25.62
CA ALA A 456 -6.60 6.71 -25.86
C ALA A 456 -7.13 6.02 -24.59
N GLU A 457 -8.45 5.95 -24.46
CA GLU A 457 -9.14 5.25 -23.38
C GLU A 457 -9.47 3.80 -23.77
N GLY A 458 -9.65 2.96 -22.76
CA GLY A 458 -9.97 1.54 -22.90
C GLY A 458 -8.77 0.64 -23.19
N PRO A 459 -8.96 -0.69 -23.17
CA PRO A 459 -7.91 -1.66 -23.48
C PRO A 459 -7.34 -1.43 -24.88
N ARG A 460 -6.01 -1.39 -25.01
CA ARG A 460 -5.34 -1.08 -26.29
C ARG A 460 -3.95 -1.68 -26.45
N ILE A 461 -3.66 -2.12 -27.66
CA ILE A 461 -2.35 -2.65 -28.08
C ILE A 461 -1.73 -1.65 -29.05
N VAL A 462 -0.53 -1.17 -28.75
CA VAL A 462 0.22 -0.22 -29.58
C VAL A 462 1.32 -0.95 -30.33
N THR A 463 1.26 -0.86 -31.66
CA THR A 463 2.23 -1.47 -32.59
C THR A 463 2.86 -0.37 -33.46
N PHE A 464 3.96 -0.67 -34.14
CA PHE A 464 4.73 0.31 -34.92
C PHE A 464 4.91 -0.14 -36.37
N ALA A 465 4.53 0.71 -37.32
CA ALA A 465 4.79 0.54 -38.75
C ALA A 465 6.02 1.35 -39.23
N VAL A 466 6.64 2.11 -38.33
CA VAL A 466 7.82 2.95 -38.56
C VAL A 466 8.89 2.67 -37.52
N SER A 467 10.12 3.09 -37.80
CA SER A 467 11.29 2.96 -36.92
C SER A 467 12.07 4.25 -36.90
N GLY A 468 12.77 4.53 -35.79
CA GLY A 468 13.55 5.73 -35.60
C GLY A 468 13.26 6.42 -34.27
N ASP A 469 13.64 7.69 -34.20
CA ASP A 469 13.59 8.48 -32.97
C ASP A 469 12.27 9.27 -32.91
N ILE A 470 11.54 9.10 -31.80
CA ILE A 470 10.38 9.92 -31.42
C ILE A 470 10.90 10.98 -30.44
N HIS A 471 11.07 12.20 -30.94
CA HIS A 471 11.47 13.36 -30.14
C HIS A 471 10.26 13.94 -29.42
N LEU A 472 10.18 13.68 -28.11
CA LEU A 472 9.07 14.19 -27.31
C LEU A 472 9.16 15.73 -27.19
N LYS A 473 8.01 16.39 -27.15
CA LYS A 473 7.86 17.83 -26.87
C LYS A 473 7.60 18.12 -25.39
N SER A 474 7.25 17.07 -24.64
CA SER A 474 6.99 17.08 -23.20
C SER A 474 6.92 15.64 -22.68
N THR A 475 7.01 15.46 -21.36
CA THR A 475 6.84 14.14 -20.72
C THR A 475 5.63 13.38 -21.29
N LEU A 476 5.85 12.14 -21.71
CA LEU A 476 4.79 11.26 -22.18
C LEU A 476 4.20 10.53 -20.97
N LYS A 477 2.99 10.92 -20.57
CA LYS A 477 2.28 10.29 -19.43
C LYS A 477 1.29 9.25 -19.93
N ILE A 478 1.39 8.04 -19.39
CA ILE A 478 0.42 6.97 -19.58
C ILE A 478 -0.58 7.04 -18.43
N GLU A 479 -1.76 7.62 -18.69
CA GLU A 479 -2.77 7.91 -17.65
C GLU A 479 -4.00 6.99 -17.72
N ASN A 480 -4.24 6.33 -18.86
CA ASN A 480 -5.36 5.40 -19.03
C ASN A 480 -4.90 3.94 -18.92
N PRO A 481 -5.56 3.09 -18.10
CA PRO A 481 -5.10 1.72 -17.82
C PRO A 481 -5.28 0.80 -19.03
N TYR A 482 -4.82 -0.45 -18.91
CA TYR A 482 -4.95 -1.51 -19.91
C TYR A 482 -4.27 -1.20 -21.24
N ILE A 483 -2.93 -1.09 -21.24
CA ILE A 483 -2.14 -0.79 -22.43
C ILE A 483 -0.95 -1.73 -22.58
N THR A 484 -0.72 -2.21 -23.80
CA THR A 484 0.49 -2.94 -24.18
C THR A 484 1.19 -2.20 -25.32
N ILE A 485 2.45 -1.79 -25.14
CA ILE A 485 3.28 -1.14 -26.15
C ILE A 485 4.36 -2.11 -26.64
N LEU A 486 4.28 -2.51 -27.90
CA LEU A 486 5.09 -3.57 -28.50
C LEU A 486 6.17 -3.01 -29.43
N GLY A 487 7.29 -2.56 -28.88
CA GLY A 487 8.43 -2.03 -29.65
C GLY A 487 9.01 -3.03 -30.66
N GLN A 488 8.88 -4.34 -30.39
CA GLN A 488 9.33 -5.41 -31.29
C GLN A 488 8.60 -5.46 -32.64
N THR A 489 7.48 -4.75 -32.77
CA THR A 489 6.73 -4.68 -34.04
C THR A 489 7.31 -3.67 -35.01
N ALA A 490 8.15 -2.73 -34.53
CA ALA A 490 8.77 -1.74 -35.39
C ALA A 490 9.68 -2.40 -36.44
N PRO A 491 9.67 -1.92 -37.69
CA PRO A 491 10.61 -2.38 -38.71
C PRO A 491 12.05 -1.95 -38.38
N GLY A 492 13.02 -2.42 -39.16
CA GLY A 492 14.38 -1.89 -39.16
C GLY A 492 15.05 -1.92 -37.79
N GLU A 493 15.58 -0.78 -37.36
CA GLU A 493 16.37 -0.68 -36.13
C GLU A 493 15.53 -0.58 -34.85
N GLY A 494 14.21 -0.40 -34.93
CA GLY A 494 13.31 -0.23 -33.78
C GLY A 494 12.98 1.22 -33.43
N ILE A 495 12.43 1.46 -32.24
CA ILE A 495 11.98 2.79 -31.77
C ILE A 495 12.80 3.26 -30.58
N THR A 496 13.23 4.52 -30.65
CA THR A 496 13.88 5.23 -29.54
C THR A 496 13.03 6.44 -29.16
N ILE A 497 12.70 6.59 -27.88
CA ILE A 497 12.00 7.74 -27.32
C ILE A 497 13.03 8.68 -26.69
N ARG A 498 12.98 9.97 -27.02
CA ARG A 498 14.02 10.95 -26.69
C ARG A 498 13.50 12.26 -26.12
N ASP A 499 14.43 13.04 -25.58
CA ASP A 499 14.34 14.44 -25.13
C ASP A 499 13.53 14.70 -23.86
N HIS A 500 12.50 13.88 -23.56
CA HIS A 500 11.78 13.93 -22.29
C HIS A 500 11.54 12.52 -21.72
N GLY A 501 11.23 12.47 -20.42
CA GLY A 501 10.87 11.24 -19.72
C GLY A 501 9.51 10.65 -20.13
N VAL A 502 9.34 9.38 -19.81
CA VAL A 502 8.05 8.66 -19.90
C VAL A 502 7.62 8.25 -18.50
N TYR A 503 6.38 8.58 -18.13
CA TYR A 503 5.84 8.29 -16.80
C TYR A 503 4.58 7.43 -16.90
N ILE A 504 4.59 6.30 -16.20
CA ILE A 504 3.43 5.43 -16.03
C ILE A 504 2.66 5.90 -14.79
N GLY A 505 1.46 6.43 -15.00
CA GLY A 505 0.58 6.94 -13.94
C GLY A 505 -0.74 6.17 -13.86
N THR A 506 -0.73 4.89 -14.23
CA THR A 506 -1.91 4.04 -14.31
C THR A 506 -1.53 2.56 -14.17
N ASP A 507 -2.54 1.73 -13.99
CA ASP A 507 -2.42 0.28 -13.80
C ASP A 507 -2.47 -0.49 -15.14
N GLU A 508 -2.09 -1.77 -15.12
CA GLU A 508 -2.23 -2.70 -16.26
C GLU A 508 -1.43 -2.24 -17.49
N VAL A 509 -0.11 -2.13 -17.33
CA VAL A 509 0.79 -1.57 -18.34
C VAL A 509 1.90 -2.55 -18.70
N ILE A 510 2.03 -2.85 -19.99
CA ILE A 510 3.13 -3.66 -20.54
C ILE A 510 3.89 -2.82 -21.56
N ILE A 511 5.21 -2.75 -21.42
CA ILE A 511 6.10 -2.06 -22.38
C ILE A 511 7.26 -3.00 -22.73
N ARG A 512 7.48 -3.24 -24.04
CA ARG A 512 8.50 -4.17 -24.50
C ARG A 512 9.38 -3.61 -25.63
N TYR A 513 10.66 -3.97 -25.64
CA TYR A 513 11.60 -3.74 -26.75
C TYR A 513 11.70 -2.27 -27.22
N LEU A 514 11.60 -1.31 -26.30
CA LEU A 514 11.78 0.11 -26.58
C LEU A 514 13.09 0.64 -25.99
N ARG A 515 13.61 1.71 -26.61
CA ARG A 515 14.71 2.49 -26.05
C ARG A 515 14.22 3.82 -25.51
N PHE A 516 14.71 4.21 -24.34
CA PHE A 516 14.46 5.49 -23.69
C PHE A 516 15.80 6.20 -23.51
N ARG A 517 16.00 7.29 -24.25
CA ARG A 517 17.27 8.03 -24.35
C ARG A 517 17.00 9.51 -24.17
N MET A 518 16.67 9.90 -22.94
CA MET A 518 16.17 11.23 -22.63
C MET A 518 17.18 12.33 -23.04
N GLY A 519 18.42 12.22 -22.58
CA GLY A 519 19.45 13.23 -22.86
C GLY A 519 19.23 14.53 -22.07
N SER A 520 20.10 15.50 -22.30
CA SER A 520 20.12 16.78 -21.58
C SER A 520 19.67 17.98 -22.44
N ALA A 521 19.41 17.75 -23.74
CA ALA A 521 19.05 18.79 -24.70
C ALA A 521 17.83 19.63 -24.28
N ALA A 522 16.79 18.99 -23.74
CA ALA A 522 15.58 19.67 -23.25
C ALA A 522 15.78 20.40 -21.91
N LYS A 523 16.90 20.18 -21.22
CA LYS A 523 17.18 20.65 -19.85
C LYS A 523 16.09 20.24 -18.85
N ASP A 524 15.46 19.11 -19.09
CA ASP A 524 14.51 18.49 -18.17
C ASP A 524 15.30 17.77 -17.07
N GLU A 525 14.87 17.90 -15.81
CA GLU A 525 15.40 17.16 -14.67
C GLU A 525 14.39 16.07 -14.32
N ASN A 526 14.59 14.87 -14.88
CA ASN A 526 13.59 13.82 -14.85
C ASN A 526 14.18 12.43 -15.06
N ASP A 527 13.34 11.43 -14.83
CA ASP A 527 13.65 10.06 -15.14
C ASP A 527 13.41 9.76 -16.63
N ALA A 528 14.21 8.85 -17.21
CA ALA A 528 13.95 8.41 -18.58
C ALA A 528 12.68 7.55 -18.67
N LEU A 529 12.48 6.66 -17.69
CA LEU A 529 11.25 5.88 -17.52
C LEU A 529 10.96 5.65 -16.03
N GLY A 530 9.72 5.83 -15.59
CA GLY A 530 9.36 5.50 -14.22
C GLY A 530 7.87 5.24 -13.98
N ALA A 531 7.59 4.62 -12.84
CA ALA A 531 6.24 4.36 -12.35
C ALA A 531 6.21 4.38 -10.82
N ARG A 532 5.16 4.99 -10.25
CA ARG A 532 4.91 4.94 -8.81
C ARG A 532 3.42 4.89 -8.48
N HIS A 533 3.10 4.23 -7.37
CA HIS A 533 1.73 4.13 -6.84
C HIS A 533 0.74 3.46 -7.81
N ASN A 534 1.22 2.53 -8.64
CA ASN A 534 0.41 1.77 -9.60
C ASN A 534 0.51 0.25 -9.33
N LYS A 535 -0.32 -0.55 -10.00
CA LYS A 535 -0.28 -2.02 -9.97
C LYS A 535 -0.21 -2.63 -11.37
N ASN A 536 0.30 -3.87 -11.44
CA ASN A 536 0.31 -4.70 -12.65
C ASN A 536 1.08 -4.04 -13.79
N ILE A 537 2.41 -4.01 -13.66
CA ILE A 537 3.33 -3.41 -14.63
C ILE A 537 4.38 -4.43 -15.06
N ILE A 538 4.60 -4.56 -16.37
CA ILE A 538 5.77 -5.25 -16.91
C ILE A 538 6.56 -4.35 -17.84
N ILE A 539 7.86 -4.21 -17.54
CA ILE A 539 8.85 -3.63 -18.44
C ILE A 539 9.82 -4.74 -18.84
N ASP A 540 9.87 -5.05 -20.12
CA ASP A 540 10.59 -6.22 -20.63
C ASP A 540 11.44 -5.86 -21.84
N HIS A 541 12.73 -6.23 -21.83
CA HIS A 541 13.61 -6.00 -22.98
C HIS A 541 13.73 -4.52 -23.39
N CYS A 542 13.69 -3.58 -22.44
CA CYS A 542 13.85 -2.15 -22.72
C CYS A 542 15.27 -1.68 -22.41
N SER A 543 15.79 -0.70 -23.16
CA SER A 543 17.06 -0.03 -22.86
C SER A 543 16.81 1.40 -22.42
N ILE A 544 17.33 1.78 -21.26
CA ILE A 544 16.97 3.02 -20.55
C ILE A 544 18.27 3.73 -20.16
N SER A 545 18.49 4.93 -20.69
CA SER A 545 19.73 5.68 -20.48
C SER A 545 19.59 7.18 -20.60
N TRP A 546 20.65 7.87 -20.18
CA TRP A 546 20.87 9.30 -20.35
C TRP A 546 19.81 10.16 -19.67
N ALA A 547 19.19 9.65 -18.61
CA ALA A 547 18.41 10.49 -17.71
C ALA A 547 19.30 11.51 -16.99
N THR A 548 18.69 12.59 -16.51
CA THR A 548 19.34 13.65 -15.76
C THR A 548 19.00 13.62 -14.26
N ASP A 549 17.99 12.85 -13.85
CA ASP A 549 17.70 12.46 -12.46
C ASP A 549 18.01 10.96 -12.25
N GLU A 550 17.08 10.05 -12.59
CA GLU A 550 17.34 8.60 -12.64
C GLU A 550 17.01 7.95 -13.98
N ASN A 551 17.76 6.91 -14.40
CA ASN A 551 17.37 6.18 -15.60
C ASN A 551 16.00 5.52 -15.45
N ALA A 552 15.81 4.71 -14.41
CA ALA A 552 14.67 3.81 -14.29
C ALA A 552 14.17 3.68 -12.83
N SER A 553 13.14 4.42 -12.44
CA SER A 553 12.56 4.32 -11.08
C SER A 553 11.18 3.66 -11.05
N PHE A 554 11.10 2.53 -10.35
CA PHE A 554 9.88 1.74 -10.17
C PHE A 554 9.71 1.40 -8.69
N TYR A 555 8.96 2.24 -7.96
CA TYR A 555 8.80 2.09 -6.51
C TYR A 555 7.42 2.46 -6.02
N ALA A 556 7.04 1.95 -4.85
CA ALA A 556 5.67 2.01 -4.33
C ALA A 556 4.63 1.41 -5.30
N ASN A 557 5.05 0.47 -6.15
CA ASN A 557 4.15 -0.28 -7.03
C ASN A 557 3.81 -1.64 -6.39
N SER A 558 2.78 -2.29 -6.89
CA SER A 558 2.46 -3.67 -6.52
C SER A 558 2.32 -4.57 -7.74
N ASN A 559 2.71 -5.84 -7.63
CA ASN A 559 2.62 -6.82 -8.72
C ASN A 559 3.32 -6.31 -9.99
N SER A 560 4.63 -6.10 -9.93
CA SER A 560 5.37 -5.51 -11.06
C SER A 560 6.66 -6.25 -11.35
N THR A 561 6.98 -6.41 -12.64
CA THR A 561 8.22 -7.04 -13.09
C THR A 561 9.00 -6.10 -14.01
N ILE A 562 10.28 -5.93 -13.73
CA ILE A 562 11.25 -5.33 -14.66
C ILE A 562 12.25 -6.42 -15.00
N GLN A 563 12.25 -6.84 -16.27
CA GLN A 563 13.01 -8.00 -16.71
C GLN A 563 13.78 -7.76 -18.00
N TRP A 564 14.95 -8.38 -18.11
CA TRP A 564 15.77 -8.36 -19.32
C TRP A 564 16.04 -6.94 -19.85
N CYS A 565 16.14 -5.94 -18.99
CA CYS A 565 16.37 -4.55 -19.40
C CYS A 565 17.85 -4.15 -19.29
N ILE A 566 18.27 -3.14 -20.07
CA ILE A 566 19.53 -2.42 -19.87
C ILE A 566 19.22 -1.07 -19.24
N ILE A 567 19.80 -0.79 -18.07
CA ILE A 567 19.70 0.47 -17.35
C ILE A 567 21.11 1.03 -17.22
N SER A 568 21.46 2.02 -18.03
CA SER A 568 22.85 2.46 -18.14
C SER A 568 23.08 3.93 -18.38
N GLU A 569 24.26 4.43 -17.99
CA GLU A 569 24.74 5.76 -18.36
C GLU A 569 23.78 6.91 -18.00
N ALA A 570 23.27 6.94 -16.77
CA ALA A 570 22.64 8.16 -16.25
C ALA A 570 23.67 9.29 -16.23
N LEU A 571 23.27 10.48 -16.70
CA LEU A 571 24.20 11.60 -16.93
C LEU A 571 24.65 12.19 -15.59
N ASN A 572 25.95 12.14 -15.31
CA ASN A 572 26.45 12.40 -13.97
C ASN A 572 26.55 13.89 -13.63
N SER A 573 27.45 14.65 -14.25
CA SER A 573 27.59 16.09 -14.04
C SER A 573 26.87 16.91 -15.12
N SER A 574 25.55 16.69 -15.23
CA SER A 574 24.71 17.32 -16.26
C SER A 574 23.91 18.52 -15.71
N VAL A 575 22.63 18.64 -16.08
CA VAL A 575 21.75 19.79 -15.78
C VAL A 575 21.13 19.77 -14.37
N HIS A 576 21.32 18.72 -13.59
CA HIS A 576 20.64 18.52 -12.31
C HIS A 576 21.08 19.54 -11.22
N HIS A 577 20.10 20.19 -10.58
CA HIS A 577 20.37 21.31 -9.65
C HIS A 577 21.18 20.93 -8.40
N LYS A 578 21.18 19.65 -8.00
CA LYS A 578 21.97 19.16 -6.85
C LYS A 578 23.43 18.84 -7.21
N GLY A 579 23.85 19.05 -8.46
CA GLY A 579 25.16 18.64 -8.95
C GLY A 579 25.15 17.19 -9.45
N GLN A 580 26.23 16.43 -9.19
CA GLN A 580 26.39 15.06 -9.70
C GLN A 580 25.20 14.15 -9.35
N HIS A 581 24.54 13.59 -10.37
CA HIS A 581 23.29 12.81 -10.25
C HIS A 581 23.18 11.66 -11.26
N GLY A 582 24.29 11.00 -11.63
CA GLY A 582 24.24 9.89 -12.59
C GLY A 582 23.69 8.62 -11.96
N TYR A 583 22.39 8.54 -11.69
CA TYR A 583 21.77 7.50 -10.86
C TYR A 583 20.93 6.49 -11.67
N GLY A 584 21.05 5.21 -11.31
CA GLY A 584 20.33 4.12 -12.01
C GLY A 584 18.82 4.13 -11.75
N GLY A 585 18.39 4.18 -10.49
CA GLY A 585 16.98 4.15 -10.15
C GLY A 585 16.64 3.88 -8.67
N ILE A 586 15.41 4.22 -8.28
CA ILE A 586 14.82 3.79 -7.00
C ILE A 586 13.84 2.65 -7.26
N TRP A 587 14.07 1.49 -6.63
CA TRP A 587 13.31 0.27 -6.86
C TRP A 587 12.63 -0.22 -5.58
N GLY A 588 11.36 -0.60 -5.64
CA GLY A 588 10.64 -1.17 -4.49
C GLY A 588 9.15 -1.32 -4.72
N GLY A 589 8.42 -1.69 -3.66
CA GLY A 589 7.01 -2.02 -3.77
C GLY A 589 6.64 -3.29 -3.00
N ARG A 590 5.57 -3.94 -3.44
CA ARG A 590 5.07 -5.21 -2.89
C ARG A 590 4.86 -6.22 -3.99
N ASN A 591 5.40 -7.42 -3.82
CA ASN A 591 5.37 -8.45 -4.86
C ASN A 591 5.95 -7.88 -6.16
N VAL A 592 7.16 -7.34 -6.07
CA VAL A 592 7.86 -6.73 -7.21
C VAL A 592 9.16 -7.45 -7.48
N THR A 593 9.43 -7.72 -8.75
CA THR A 593 10.56 -8.52 -9.19
C THR A 593 11.40 -7.74 -10.20
N PHE A 594 12.70 -7.69 -9.93
CA PHE A 594 13.71 -7.15 -10.83
C PHE A 594 14.70 -8.26 -11.15
N HIS A 595 14.64 -8.82 -12.36
CA HIS A 595 15.49 -9.95 -12.73
C HIS A 595 16.10 -9.88 -14.11
N HIS A 596 17.29 -10.48 -14.27
CA HIS A 596 18.02 -10.58 -15.54
C HIS A 596 18.30 -9.22 -16.20
N ASN A 597 18.37 -8.15 -15.41
CA ASN A 597 18.69 -6.82 -15.91
C ASN A 597 20.20 -6.58 -15.91
N VAL A 598 20.64 -5.75 -16.84
CA VAL A 598 21.97 -5.15 -16.85
C VAL A 598 21.85 -3.73 -16.30
N ILE A 599 22.58 -3.45 -15.23
CA ILE A 599 22.63 -2.13 -14.58
C ILE A 599 24.08 -1.69 -14.62
N ALA A 600 24.42 -0.77 -15.51
CA ALA A 600 25.82 -0.51 -15.84
C ALA A 600 26.13 0.97 -15.96
N HIS A 601 27.35 1.37 -15.60
CA HIS A 601 27.85 2.72 -15.91
C HIS A 601 27.05 3.88 -15.25
N ASN A 602 26.38 3.62 -14.13
CA ASN A 602 25.78 4.69 -13.31
C ASN A 602 26.65 4.97 -12.09
N ASN A 603 26.73 6.23 -11.67
CA ASN A 603 27.50 6.65 -10.51
C ASN A 603 26.96 6.04 -9.19
N SER A 604 25.63 5.93 -9.03
CA SER A 604 25.00 5.38 -7.82
C SER A 604 23.60 4.84 -8.11
N ARG A 605 22.91 4.36 -7.06
CA ARG A 605 21.53 3.85 -7.10
C ARG A 605 21.34 2.77 -8.17
N ASN A 606 22.01 1.63 -8.02
CA ASN A 606 21.99 0.53 -8.99
C ASN A 606 21.22 -0.74 -8.55
N PRO A 607 20.01 -0.68 -7.93
CA PRO A 607 19.19 0.46 -7.50
C PRO A 607 19.48 0.97 -6.07
N ARG A 608 18.83 2.07 -5.68
CA ARG A 608 18.47 2.29 -4.27
C ARG A 608 17.13 1.60 -3.99
N PHE A 609 17.06 0.74 -2.98
CA PHE A 609 15.81 0.20 -2.50
C PHE A 609 14.99 1.26 -1.76
N ASP A 610 13.67 1.24 -1.95
CA ASP A 610 12.76 2.24 -1.39
C ASP A 610 12.70 2.24 0.15
N HIS A 611 12.07 3.28 0.72
CA HIS A 611 12.00 3.51 2.17
C HIS A 611 10.57 3.89 2.57
N PRO A 612 10.13 3.66 3.82
CA PRO A 612 8.71 3.78 4.21
C PRO A 612 8.12 5.17 3.95
N ALA A 613 8.93 6.23 3.99
CA ALA A 613 8.45 7.59 3.78
C ALA A 613 8.11 7.93 2.33
N VAL A 614 8.31 7.03 1.35
CA VAL A 614 7.73 7.20 0.00
C VAL A 614 6.25 6.82 -0.06
N TYR A 615 5.75 6.13 0.97
CA TYR A 615 4.38 5.68 1.08
C TYR A 615 3.58 6.68 1.94
N GLU A 616 2.47 7.19 1.42
CA GLU A 616 1.61 8.12 2.15
C GLU A 616 0.35 7.42 2.66
N GLY A 617 -0.10 7.76 3.87
CA GLY A 617 -1.36 7.26 4.39
C GLY A 617 -1.41 5.73 4.46
N SER A 618 -2.43 5.15 3.82
CA SER A 618 -2.62 3.70 3.74
C SER A 618 -1.76 3.01 2.68
N ASP A 619 -1.01 3.72 1.83
CA ASP A 619 -0.15 3.07 0.82
C ASP A 619 0.88 2.14 1.46
N LEU A 620 1.37 2.48 2.65
CA LEU A 620 2.29 1.63 3.41
C LEU A 620 1.66 0.29 3.81
N LEU A 621 0.33 0.28 3.99
CA LEU A 621 -0.45 -0.92 4.30
C LEU A 621 -0.64 -1.79 3.05
N PHE A 622 -0.77 -1.22 1.86
CA PHE A 622 -1.20 -1.98 0.68
C PHE A 622 -0.08 -2.26 -0.34
N ARG A 623 0.90 -1.36 -0.45
CA ARG A 623 1.86 -1.32 -1.57
C ARG A 623 3.29 -1.64 -1.19
N ARG A 624 3.58 -1.87 0.09
CA ARG A 624 4.91 -2.23 0.57
C ARG A 624 4.98 -3.70 0.96
N GLY A 625 6.02 -4.40 0.51
CA GLY A 625 6.27 -5.80 0.86
C GLY A 625 7.60 -6.30 0.33
N THR A 626 7.65 -7.58 -0.06
CA THR A 626 8.87 -8.21 -0.57
C THR A 626 9.27 -7.68 -1.95
N VAL A 627 10.56 -7.38 -2.09
CA VAL A 627 11.23 -7.03 -3.35
C VAL A 627 12.23 -8.12 -3.73
N GLU A 628 12.14 -8.62 -4.95
CA GLU A 628 13.09 -9.58 -5.50
C GLU A 628 14.09 -8.89 -6.44
N PHE A 629 15.38 -9.08 -6.18
CA PHE A 629 16.49 -8.63 -7.01
C PHE A 629 17.36 -9.84 -7.37
N VAL A 630 17.04 -10.47 -8.51
CA VAL A 630 17.49 -11.83 -8.86
C VAL A 630 18.24 -11.86 -10.18
N ASN A 631 19.41 -12.49 -10.23
CA ASN A 631 20.19 -12.68 -11.48
C ASN A 631 20.44 -11.41 -12.30
N ASN A 632 20.64 -10.26 -11.66
CA ASN A 632 21.04 -9.03 -12.34
C ASN A 632 22.57 -8.92 -12.46
N ILE A 633 23.03 -8.17 -13.45
CA ILE A 633 24.43 -7.76 -13.61
C ILE A 633 24.55 -6.28 -13.23
N VAL A 634 25.33 -5.98 -12.19
CA VAL A 634 25.69 -4.61 -11.80
C VAL A 634 27.15 -4.36 -12.15
N TYR A 635 27.41 -3.44 -13.07
CA TYR A 635 28.75 -3.20 -13.63
C TYR A 635 29.19 -1.73 -13.55
N ASN A 636 30.47 -1.52 -13.20
CA ASN A 636 31.14 -0.21 -13.27
C ASN A 636 30.38 0.93 -12.56
N TRP A 637 29.87 0.70 -11.34
CA TRP A 637 29.26 1.77 -10.55
C TRP A 637 30.33 2.74 -10.03
N GLY A 638 30.02 4.03 -9.85
CA GLY A 638 30.99 5.01 -9.35
C GLY A 638 31.18 4.96 -7.83
N MET A 639 30.15 5.35 -7.08
CA MET A 639 30.14 5.47 -5.62
C MET A 639 29.54 4.24 -4.91
N LYS A 640 28.32 3.84 -5.26
CA LYS A 640 27.60 2.74 -4.60
C LYS A 640 26.92 1.85 -5.67
N ALA A 641 26.97 0.54 -5.46
CA ALA A 641 26.16 -0.40 -6.24
C ALA A 641 24.70 -0.33 -5.74
N ILE A 642 24.32 -1.15 -4.76
CA ILE A 642 22.97 -1.17 -4.19
C ILE A 642 22.94 -0.73 -2.73
N TYR A 643 21.85 -0.09 -2.30
CA TYR A 643 21.69 0.37 -0.92
C TYR A 643 20.24 0.77 -0.58
N GLY A 644 19.97 1.07 0.69
CA GLY A 644 18.64 1.50 1.15
C GLY A 644 17.80 0.31 1.64
N GLY A 645 16.46 0.45 1.60
CA GLY A 645 15.54 -0.61 2.01
C GLY A 645 15.15 -0.58 3.49
N GLU A 646 15.30 0.55 4.18
CA GLU A 646 15.00 0.66 5.61
C GLU A 646 13.57 0.20 5.93
N GLU A 647 13.34 -0.66 6.93
CA GLU A 647 12.03 -1.26 7.25
C GLU A 647 11.37 -2.09 6.11
N GLY A 648 12.12 -2.53 5.09
CA GLY A 648 11.59 -3.38 4.00
C GLY A 648 12.14 -4.81 4.02
N TRP A 649 11.72 -5.62 3.05
CA TRP A 649 12.11 -7.03 2.89
C TRP A 649 12.62 -7.30 1.48
N PHE A 650 13.83 -7.84 1.37
CA PHE A 650 14.53 -7.94 0.09
C PHE A 650 15.18 -9.31 -0.09
N ASN A 651 14.94 -9.94 -1.23
CA ASN A 651 15.68 -11.10 -1.70
C ASN A 651 16.71 -10.64 -2.73
N VAL A 652 17.99 -10.65 -2.36
CA VAL A 652 19.12 -10.26 -3.22
C VAL A 652 19.91 -11.51 -3.54
N THR A 653 19.57 -12.15 -4.66
CA THR A 653 19.99 -13.54 -4.91
C THR A 653 20.59 -13.73 -6.31
N GLY A 654 21.71 -14.45 -6.41
CA GLY A 654 22.26 -14.87 -7.72
C GLY A 654 22.74 -13.72 -8.61
N ASN A 655 23.10 -12.55 -8.08
CA ASN A 655 23.51 -11.39 -8.88
C ASN A 655 25.02 -11.35 -9.12
N LEU A 656 25.45 -10.70 -10.19
CA LEU A 656 26.85 -10.40 -10.47
C LEU A 656 27.14 -8.93 -10.16
N PHE A 657 27.99 -8.67 -9.17
CA PHE A 657 28.53 -7.36 -8.87
C PHE A 657 29.97 -7.29 -9.37
N ARG A 658 30.17 -6.66 -10.54
CA ARG A 658 31.49 -6.54 -11.18
C ARG A 658 31.94 -5.08 -11.13
N PRO A 659 32.81 -4.67 -10.19
CA PRO A 659 33.42 -3.34 -10.25
C PRO A 659 34.15 -3.13 -11.58
N GLY A 660 34.12 -1.90 -12.09
CA GLY A 660 34.82 -1.51 -13.31
C GLY A 660 35.82 -0.37 -13.08
N PRO A 661 36.49 0.11 -14.14
CA PRO A 661 37.47 1.19 -14.06
C PRO A 661 37.01 2.46 -13.32
N GLY A 662 35.72 2.80 -13.37
CA GLY A 662 35.11 3.93 -12.68
C GLY A 662 34.74 3.68 -11.21
N THR A 663 34.83 2.43 -10.72
CA THR A 663 34.40 2.08 -9.36
C THR A 663 35.39 2.55 -8.30
N ARG A 664 34.92 3.40 -7.38
CA ARG A 664 35.75 4.08 -6.36
C ARG A 664 36.30 3.18 -5.26
N THR A 665 35.53 2.16 -4.86
CA THR A 665 35.86 1.27 -3.73
C THR A 665 35.76 -0.18 -4.18
N LEU A 666 36.84 -0.94 -3.99
CA LEU A 666 37.03 -2.31 -4.47
C LEU A 666 37.18 -3.31 -3.32
N ASP A 667 36.44 -3.11 -2.24
CA ASP A 667 36.56 -3.87 -0.99
C ASP A 667 35.52 -4.98 -0.84
N GLY A 668 34.65 -5.20 -1.83
CA GLY A 668 33.57 -6.19 -1.74
C GLY A 668 32.25 -5.64 -1.21
N LYS A 669 32.15 -4.37 -0.80
CA LYS A 669 30.87 -3.77 -0.36
C LYS A 669 30.00 -3.36 -1.55
N TYR A 670 29.17 -4.28 -2.03
CA TYR A 670 28.17 -4.01 -3.06
C TYR A 670 26.79 -3.62 -2.51
N LEU A 671 26.46 -4.02 -1.28
CA LEU A 671 25.22 -3.66 -0.59
C LEU A 671 25.48 -2.87 0.69
N GLN A 672 24.80 -1.74 0.83
CA GLN A 672 24.73 -0.97 2.08
C GLN A 672 23.31 -1.02 2.67
N ILE A 673 23.15 -1.80 3.74
CA ILE A 673 21.87 -2.12 4.42
C ILE A 673 21.31 -0.93 5.24
N TYR A 674 22.18 0.00 5.65
CA TYR A 674 21.80 1.18 6.42
C TYR A 674 22.52 2.43 5.93
N THR A 675 21.78 3.53 5.79
CA THR A 675 22.31 4.81 5.31
C THR A 675 22.10 5.91 6.35
N SER A 676 23.08 6.80 6.50
CA SER A 676 22.93 8.03 7.29
C SER A 676 22.00 9.06 6.62
N GLU A 677 21.56 8.78 5.40
CA GLU A 677 20.68 9.62 4.59
C GLU A 677 19.20 9.23 4.77
N SER A 678 18.90 8.21 5.59
CA SER A 678 17.54 7.73 5.80
C SER A 678 16.75 8.52 6.84
N THR A 679 15.43 8.54 6.68
CA THR A 679 14.48 9.03 7.68
C THR A 679 14.14 7.97 8.73
N SER A 680 14.48 6.69 8.50
CA SER A 680 14.29 5.60 9.45
C SER A 680 15.62 5.12 10.01
N THR A 681 15.64 4.84 11.31
CA THR A 681 16.77 4.22 12.01
C THR A 681 16.70 2.69 12.02
N VAL A 682 15.66 2.10 11.44
CA VAL A 682 15.45 0.65 11.42
C VAL A 682 15.95 0.10 10.08
N PRO A 683 16.97 -0.80 10.06
CA PRO A 683 17.50 -1.36 8.83
C PRO A 683 16.46 -2.26 8.13
N GLY A 684 16.66 -2.50 6.83
CA GLY A 684 15.89 -3.50 6.09
C GLY A 684 16.27 -4.92 6.47
N ALA A 685 15.36 -5.86 6.22
CA ALA A 685 15.60 -7.29 6.32
C ALA A 685 16.00 -7.84 4.94
N PHE A 686 17.14 -8.53 4.87
CA PHE A 686 17.71 -9.00 3.60
C PHE A 686 17.97 -10.50 3.63
N HIS A 687 17.59 -11.21 2.57
CA HIS A 687 18.10 -12.53 2.24
C HIS A 687 19.15 -12.35 1.14
N ILE A 688 20.42 -12.65 1.45
CA ILE A 688 21.56 -12.39 0.57
C ILE A 688 22.26 -13.72 0.28
N ARG A 689 22.07 -14.27 -0.91
CA ARG A 689 22.66 -15.58 -1.30
C ARG A 689 23.14 -15.59 -2.74
N ASP A 690 24.12 -16.45 -3.01
CA ASP A 690 24.60 -16.80 -4.35
C ASP A 690 25.05 -15.63 -5.24
N ASN A 691 25.32 -14.46 -4.64
CA ASN A 691 25.86 -13.30 -5.35
C ASN A 691 27.36 -13.46 -5.57
N VAL A 692 27.85 -13.01 -6.72
CA VAL A 692 29.26 -13.04 -7.09
C VAL A 692 29.83 -11.62 -7.13
N TYR A 693 30.92 -11.38 -6.40
CA TYR A 693 31.71 -10.15 -6.51
C TYR A 693 32.95 -10.40 -7.39
N ASP A 694 32.91 -9.96 -8.65
CA ASP A 694 33.96 -10.24 -9.63
C ASP A 694 34.90 -9.05 -9.86
N VAL A 695 36.13 -9.14 -9.36
CA VAL A 695 37.15 -8.09 -9.50
C VAL A 695 37.99 -8.21 -10.78
N SER A 696 37.62 -9.10 -11.71
CA SER A 696 38.42 -9.38 -12.92
C SER A 696 38.68 -8.15 -13.79
N ALA A 697 37.75 -7.18 -13.86
CA ALA A 697 37.88 -5.96 -14.63
C ALA A 697 38.82 -4.90 -13.98
N VAL A 698 39.20 -5.10 -12.72
CA VAL A 698 39.98 -4.13 -11.91
C VAL A 698 41.14 -4.78 -11.18
N ARG A 699 41.65 -5.93 -11.66
CA ARG A 699 42.79 -6.65 -11.04
C ARG A 699 44.03 -5.77 -10.89
N ASP A 700 44.28 -4.92 -11.88
CA ASP A 700 45.41 -3.99 -11.90
C ASP A 700 45.12 -2.64 -11.21
N GLY A 701 43.87 -2.46 -10.78
CA GLY A 701 43.37 -1.30 -10.06
C GLY A 701 42.36 -0.48 -10.86
N ASN A 702 41.63 0.39 -10.16
CA ASN A 702 40.71 1.36 -10.75
C ASN A 702 41.43 2.65 -11.20
N TYR A 703 40.68 3.64 -11.68
CA TYR A 703 41.18 4.97 -12.07
C TYR A 703 41.92 5.74 -10.96
N LEU A 704 41.75 5.35 -9.69
CA LEU A 704 42.46 5.91 -8.53
C LEU A 704 43.71 5.10 -8.14
N GLY A 705 44.07 4.08 -8.91
CA GLY A 705 45.18 3.16 -8.61
C GLY A 705 44.90 2.23 -7.42
N LYS A 706 43.66 2.16 -6.92
CA LYS A 706 43.30 1.24 -5.84
C LYS A 706 43.11 -0.15 -6.42
N LYS A 707 43.73 -1.14 -5.78
CA LYS A 707 43.57 -2.56 -6.11
C LYS A 707 42.55 -3.23 -5.19
N PRO A 708 41.92 -4.34 -5.63
CA PRO A 708 41.10 -5.16 -4.77
C PRO A 708 41.83 -5.63 -3.51
N ASP A 709 41.15 -5.58 -2.38
CA ASP A 709 41.66 -6.00 -1.07
C ASP A 709 41.00 -7.33 -0.69
N ALA A 710 41.72 -8.43 -0.85
CA ALA A 710 41.17 -9.78 -0.67
C ALA A 710 40.64 -10.03 0.75
N ASP A 711 41.31 -9.47 1.78
CA ASP A 711 40.91 -9.63 3.17
C ASP A 711 39.62 -8.87 3.46
N LYS A 712 39.48 -7.65 2.93
CA LYS A 712 38.22 -6.89 3.05
C LYS A 712 37.07 -7.54 2.29
N ILE A 713 37.33 -8.07 1.10
CA ILE A 713 36.33 -8.78 0.31
C ILE A 713 35.81 -9.98 1.10
N ALA A 714 36.71 -10.81 1.65
CA ALA A 714 36.34 -11.95 2.48
C ALA A 714 35.59 -11.51 3.75
N GLY A 715 36.03 -10.44 4.40
CA GLY A 715 35.37 -9.89 5.59
C GLY A 715 33.95 -9.37 5.31
N ASN A 716 33.75 -8.67 4.19
CA ASN A 716 32.43 -8.17 3.79
C ASN A 716 31.50 -9.30 3.34
N ALA A 717 32.02 -10.34 2.68
CA ALA A 717 31.24 -11.54 2.38
C ALA A 717 30.71 -12.20 3.67
N ALA A 718 31.56 -12.35 4.69
CA ALA A 718 31.16 -12.85 6.01
C ALA A 718 30.16 -11.91 6.71
N GLU A 719 30.28 -10.59 6.55
CA GLU A 719 29.30 -9.61 7.05
C GLU A 719 27.92 -9.90 6.45
N TYR A 720 27.83 -10.08 5.13
CA TYR A 720 26.57 -10.40 4.45
C TYR A 720 25.97 -11.73 4.90
N GLU A 721 26.77 -12.77 5.07
CA GLU A 721 26.30 -14.05 5.62
C GLU A 721 25.74 -13.90 7.04
N SER A 722 26.37 -13.07 7.87
CA SER A 722 25.99 -12.89 9.28
C SER A 722 24.67 -12.15 9.48
N VAL A 723 24.30 -11.27 8.54
CA VAL A 723 23.07 -10.46 8.60
C VAL A 723 21.96 -10.97 7.68
N SER A 724 22.27 -11.93 6.82
CA SER A 724 21.29 -12.52 5.90
C SER A 724 20.25 -13.34 6.66
N ALA A 725 18.99 -13.19 6.29
CA ALA A 725 17.93 -14.12 6.64
C ALA A 725 18.28 -15.54 6.13
N SER A 726 17.90 -16.54 6.92
CA SER A 726 18.20 -17.95 6.66
C SER A 726 17.39 -18.53 5.49
N ALA A 727 16.21 -17.98 5.23
CA ALA A 727 15.31 -18.30 4.13
C ALA A 727 14.93 -17.02 3.36
N PRO A 728 14.60 -17.13 2.07
CA PRO A 728 14.05 -16.00 1.31
C PRO A 728 12.73 -15.53 1.90
N PHE A 729 12.46 -14.23 1.82
CA PHE A 729 11.15 -13.68 2.15
C PHE A 729 10.12 -14.10 1.10
N PRO A 730 8.87 -14.36 1.50
CA PRO A 730 7.84 -14.83 0.59
C PRO A 730 7.52 -13.78 -0.49
N CYS A 731 7.40 -14.25 -1.73
CA CYS A 731 6.91 -13.51 -2.89
C CYS A 731 5.82 -14.37 -3.55
N ARG A 732 4.83 -13.75 -4.19
CA ARG A 732 3.68 -14.49 -4.75
C ARG A 732 4.07 -15.35 -5.94
N GLU A 733 4.96 -14.82 -6.77
CA GLU A 733 5.42 -15.42 -8.02
C GLU A 733 6.96 -15.32 -8.03
N PRO A 734 7.65 -16.13 -7.22
CA PRO A 734 9.08 -15.97 -7.00
C PRO A 734 9.88 -16.37 -8.25
N VAL A 735 10.87 -15.56 -8.61
CA VAL A 735 11.86 -15.95 -9.63
C VAL A 735 12.98 -16.75 -8.97
N HIS A 736 13.15 -17.99 -9.41
CA HIS A 736 14.20 -18.86 -8.88
C HIS A 736 15.57 -18.45 -9.42
N ALA A 737 16.49 -18.14 -8.52
CA ALA A 737 17.85 -17.80 -8.88
C ALA A 737 18.59 -19.01 -9.48
N ALA A 738 19.28 -18.78 -10.60
CA ALA A 738 20.26 -19.72 -11.16
C ALA A 738 21.70 -19.25 -10.86
N PRO A 739 22.72 -20.13 -10.94
CA PRO A 739 24.11 -19.70 -10.85
C PRO A 739 24.41 -18.63 -11.89
N ILE A 740 24.82 -17.43 -11.44
CA ILE A 740 24.94 -16.27 -12.32
C ILE A 740 25.91 -16.47 -13.49
N MET A 741 26.91 -17.33 -13.33
CA MET A 741 27.87 -17.63 -14.39
C MET A 741 27.26 -18.46 -15.54
N GLU A 742 26.13 -19.15 -15.30
CA GLU A 742 25.36 -19.86 -16.32
C GLU A 742 24.38 -18.92 -17.04
N GLU A 743 23.85 -17.92 -16.32
CA GLU A 743 22.94 -16.91 -16.87
C GLU A 743 23.66 -15.73 -17.55
N TYR A 744 24.92 -15.48 -17.22
CA TYR A 744 25.70 -14.34 -17.72
C TYR A 744 25.64 -14.16 -19.24
N GLY A 745 25.80 -15.24 -19.99
CA GLY A 745 25.75 -15.21 -21.45
C GLY A 745 24.37 -14.81 -21.97
N LYS A 746 23.30 -15.40 -21.39
CA LYS A 746 21.91 -15.15 -21.77
C LYS A 746 21.49 -13.72 -21.45
N ILE A 747 21.85 -13.21 -20.26
CA ILE A 747 21.55 -11.82 -19.87
C ILE A 747 22.19 -10.84 -20.86
N LEU A 748 23.47 -11.05 -21.20
CA LEU A 748 24.15 -10.17 -22.16
C LEU A 748 23.70 -10.32 -23.60
N GLU A 749 23.06 -11.42 -23.96
CA GLU A 749 22.45 -11.62 -25.27
C GLU A 749 21.09 -10.92 -25.33
N SER A 750 20.23 -11.20 -24.35
CA SER A 750 18.81 -10.85 -24.35
C SER A 750 18.49 -9.49 -23.73
N ALA A 751 19.30 -8.94 -22.82
CA ALA A 751 18.91 -7.72 -22.12
C ALA A 751 18.88 -6.46 -23.01
N GLY A 752 17.94 -5.55 -22.76
CA GLY A 752 17.70 -4.34 -23.56
C GLY A 752 16.85 -4.62 -24.79
N ALA A 753 16.76 -3.65 -25.70
CA ALA A 753 16.07 -3.78 -26.98
C ALA A 753 16.83 -4.73 -27.94
N SER A 754 16.97 -6.00 -27.54
CA SER A 754 17.96 -6.95 -28.03
C SER A 754 17.66 -7.55 -29.39
N LEU A 755 16.42 -7.46 -29.87
CA LEU A 755 16.08 -7.81 -31.25
C LEU A 755 16.88 -6.95 -32.24
N PHE A 756 17.11 -5.67 -31.89
CA PHE A 756 17.90 -4.73 -32.67
C PHE A 756 18.64 -3.79 -31.73
N ARG A 757 19.85 -4.16 -31.30
CA ARG A 757 20.69 -3.29 -30.46
C ARG A 757 21.20 -2.10 -31.26
N ASP A 758 21.15 -0.91 -30.65
CA ASP A 758 21.87 0.25 -31.16
C ASP A 758 23.37 0.16 -30.82
N ALA A 759 24.15 1.13 -31.29
CA ALA A 759 25.58 1.20 -31.01
C ALA A 759 25.88 1.30 -29.50
N THR A 760 25.01 1.98 -28.74
CA THR A 760 25.15 2.13 -27.29
C THR A 760 25.00 0.79 -26.58
N ASP A 761 23.89 0.07 -26.78
CA ASP A 761 23.66 -1.22 -26.13
C ASP A 761 24.70 -2.27 -26.53
N THR A 762 25.14 -2.24 -27.79
CA THR A 762 26.20 -3.11 -28.30
C THR A 762 27.51 -2.84 -27.56
N ARG A 763 27.87 -1.56 -27.39
CA ARG A 763 29.06 -1.16 -26.63
C ARG A 763 28.94 -1.54 -25.16
N ILE A 764 27.82 -1.27 -24.50
CA ILE A 764 27.64 -1.61 -23.08
C ILE A 764 27.84 -3.12 -22.85
N VAL A 765 27.25 -3.97 -23.68
CA VAL A 765 27.46 -5.42 -23.57
C VAL A 765 28.92 -5.82 -23.85
N HIS A 766 29.56 -5.20 -24.83
CA HIS A 766 30.98 -5.44 -25.10
C HIS A 766 31.86 -5.06 -23.89
N GLU A 767 31.68 -3.87 -23.34
CA GLU A 767 32.39 -3.35 -22.17
C GLU A 767 32.21 -4.25 -20.94
N ILE A 768 31.00 -4.77 -20.71
CA ILE A 768 30.74 -5.72 -19.64
C ILE A 768 31.48 -7.05 -19.88
N ARG A 769 31.57 -7.54 -21.13
CA ARG A 769 32.29 -8.79 -21.45
C ARG A 769 33.78 -8.65 -21.20
N THR A 770 34.37 -7.58 -21.73
CA THR A 770 35.81 -7.34 -21.69
C THR A 770 36.28 -6.76 -20.36
N GLY A 771 35.39 -6.22 -19.54
CA GLY A 771 35.75 -5.50 -18.32
C GLY A 771 36.44 -4.16 -18.63
N THR A 772 36.11 -3.55 -19.77
CA THR A 772 36.69 -2.27 -20.21
C THR A 772 35.64 -1.16 -20.18
N VAL A 773 36.07 0.06 -20.49
CA VAL A 773 35.22 1.23 -20.71
C VAL A 773 35.76 2.00 -21.91
N THR A 774 34.89 2.52 -22.78
CA THR A 774 35.33 3.28 -23.96
C THR A 774 35.43 4.78 -23.66
N PHE A 775 34.45 5.32 -22.94
CA PHE A 775 34.32 6.76 -22.69
C PHE A 775 34.55 7.13 -21.23
N SER A 776 34.76 8.42 -20.97
CA SER A 776 34.86 8.98 -19.62
C SER A 776 34.05 10.28 -19.57
N GLY A 777 33.51 10.61 -18.40
CA GLY A 777 32.77 11.87 -18.24
C GLY A 777 33.64 13.08 -18.59
N SER A 778 33.13 13.97 -19.46
CA SER A 778 33.89 15.13 -19.93
C SER A 778 34.19 16.16 -18.84
N VAL A 779 33.42 16.16 -17.75
CA VAL A 779 33.59 17.07 -16.61
C VAL A 779 34.29 16.37 -15.44
N THR A 780 33.86 15.16 -15.13
CA THR A 780 34.29 14.40 -13.95
C THR A 780 35.52 13.55 -14.22
N GLY A 781 35.79 13.18 -15.47
CA GLY A 781 36.87 12.30 -15.88
C GLY A 781 36.72 10.86 -15.39
N ILE A 782 35.55 10.47 -14.88
CA ILE A 782 35.32 9.13 -14.33
C ILE A 782 35.13 8.14 -15.49
N PRO A 783 35.95 7.07 -15.57
CA PRO A 783 35.85 6.14 -16.69
C PRO A 783 34.54 5.35 -16.70
N GLY A 784 33.87 5.38 -17.85
CA GLY A 784 32.58 4.76 -18.09
C GLY A 784 31.42 5.39 -17.32
N ILE A 785 31.57 6.57 -16.72
CA ILE A 785 30.47 7.35 -16.12
C ILE A 785 30.42 8.68 -16.87
N ILE A 786 29.48 8.82 -17.81
CA ILE A 786 29.41 9.99 -18.69
C ILE A 786 28.68 11.17 -18.01
N ASP A 787 29.03 12.39 -18.41
CA ASP A 787 28.42 13.64 -17.92
C ASP A 787 27.42 14.23 -18.92
N SER A 788 27.55 13.87 -20.20
CA SER A 788 26.61 14.21 -21.28
C SER A 788 26.54 13.09 -22.31
N GLU A 789 25.39 12.97 -22.97
CA GLU A 789 25.21 12.18 -24.18
C GLU A 789 26.15 12.59 -25.33
N ASN A 790 26.84 13.73 -25.23
CA ASN A 790 27.86 14.14 -26.21
C ASN A 790 29.24 13.53 -25.93
N ASP A 791 29.48 12.96 -24.74
CA ASP A 791 30.75 12.31 -24.39
C ASP A 791 31.00 11.09 -25.29
N ILE A 792 29.94 10.50 -25.83
CA ILE A 792 29.95 9.37 -26.76
C ILE A 792 29.96 9.80 -28.24
N ALA A 793 29.74 11.08 -28.54
CA ALA A 793 29.54 11.59 -29.90
C ALA A 793 30.84 11.99 -30.63
N THR A 794 32.02 11.75 -30.04
CA THR A 794 33.31 12.13 -30.64
C THR A 794 33.83 11.16 -31.71
N GLU A 795 33.12 10.06 -32.02
CA GLU A 795 33.47 9.10 -33.08
C GLU A 795 32.24 8.54 -33.85
N ILE A 796 31.35 9.40 -34.38
CA ILE A 796 30.40 9.00 -35.45
C ILE A 796 30.80 9.66 -36.77
#